data_AF-A0A519ZWD0-F1
#
_entry.id   AF-A0A519ZWD0-F1
#
_cell.length_a   1.000
_cell.length_b   1.000
_cell.length_c   1.000
_cell.angle_alpha   90.00
_cell.angle_beta   90.00
_cell.angle_gamma   90.00
#
_symmetry.space_group_name_H-M   'P 1'
#
loop_
_entity.id
_entity.type
_entity.pdbx_description
1 polymer ?
#
loop_
_entity_poly.entity_id
_entity_poly.type
_entity_poly.pdbx_seq_one_letter_code
_entity_poly.pdbx_strand_id
1 'polypeptide(L)'
;MWSDYKTVFHFNDDTYSGTTKDATTLGLVGTNSNMTGANLVNAKVGKGYSFNGSNQKIAVESNAAYAYTTGPFTLSAWVNTISASTDQKVISNQNGSSIGYKLGLYGSKPENQNNGDPNRDGGSNVTGTSFTVANSTWYHLQGVYNGTTLTIFVNGVQRQSRTSVGSPGVGMNLNIGVGEGGTGYWFNGILDEVRTTNVAKTAAWALSEYRNQNNPTITGGAAASIVSIGSLEADATLASTYPGLIYTYTGPAGGSLSISNYLTNNTSNLANLPVKADGKASLIIPAGKSPKLTSAASFYGVSLISTSSLDLNGNTLNVGCNVYNNGVITGNTGTLNFNGTSGNQEYFGNATTSSVGTLSLNNLSGSTININSGKLDVYQQISVNNNDKLNIDPSSTFTIKSTVSGFVNVAPLAGSAEIIGEPNVELFFTGGAGKRGTRLVSPPVNDALLGTGSKFYQQLKTGMVITGPDGVTNGFDPGNSVRPFAVTLSKYTESFAPGAPSQFTSVSNINNNTVPLAKPGEGFFLFYRGNRANYNPVSPESSTKLGDSYVPESFSPVFKGTLNQKNVQVNITHSDNPGDLNNGYNVLGNPYQATIDWELVYAANSSLVQNEIRIIQPGGAMMVRTKAGVNPPVVVNAIGNSANAQFIQPGQGFYVRKSDAGTSVFNFNEDQKAIASTPNRLLSSPVQNGISSNLKMGLKDN
;
A
#
# COMPACT_ATOMS: atom_id res chain seq x y z
N MET A 1 -21.28 -21.59 0.38
CA MET A 1 -21.09 -20.72 1.55
C MET A 1 -22.30 -20.83 2.51
N TRP A 2 -22.70 -22.05 2.92
CA TRP A 2 -23.92 -22.32 3.71
C TRP A 2 -23.82 -23.60 4.58
N SER A 3 -22.63 -24.20 4.73
CA SER A 3 -22.45 -25.58 5.24
C SER A 3 -22.60 -25.76 6.76
N ASP A 4 -22.68 -24.66 7.51
CA ASP A 4 -22.78 -24.62 8.98
C ASP A 4 -24.23 -24.51 9.48
N TYR A 5 -25.17 -24.06 8.63
CA TYR A 5 -26.60 -24.17 8.91
C TYR A 5 -27.06 -25.64 8.84
N LYS A 6 -27.98 -25.99 9.75
CA LYS A 6 -28.49 -27.35 9.94
C LYS A 6 -30.02 -27.43 9.86
N THR A 7 -30.70 -26.33 10.14
CA THR A 7 -32.07 -26.07 9.70
C THR A 7 -32.20 -24.58 9.38
N VAL A 8 -32.97 -24.26 8.33
CA VAL A 8 -33.36 -22.89 7.97
C VAL A 8 -34.83 -22.91 7.53
N PHE A 9 -35.74 -22.52 8.40
CA PHE A 9 -37.15 -22.39 8.09
C PHE A 9 -37.48 -20.92 7.78
N HIS A 10 -37.58 -20.61 6.49
CA HIS A 10 -38.02 -19.29 6.01
C HIS A 10 -39.53 -19.07 6.15
N PHE A 11 -40.33 -20.14 6.33
CA PHE A 11 -41.80 -20.13 6.34
C PHE A 11 -42.48 -19.44 5.14
N ASN A 12 -41.74 -19.15 4.06
CA ASN A 12 -42.20 -18.50 2.84
C ASN A 12 -42.95 -19.46 1.90
N ASP A 13 -43.84 -20.26 2.48
CA ASP A 13 -44.78 -21.12 1.75
C ASP A 13 -45.87 -20.22 1.11
N ASP A 14 -46.17 -20.39 -0.18
CA ASP A 14 -47.22 -19.61 -0.86
C ASP A 14 -48.64 -20.00 -0.39
N THR A 15 -48.82 -21.26 -0.01
CA THR A 15 -50.08 -21.82 0.50
C THR A 15 -49.82 -22.80 1.65
N TYR A 16 -50.72 -22.81 2.63
CA TYR A 16 -50.62 -23.71 3.77
C TYR A 16 -50.85 -25.18 3.36
N SER A 17 -49.87 -26.03 3.63
CA SER A 17 -49.89 -27.47 3.31
C SER A 17 -50.01 -28.39 4.53
N GLY A 18 -50.03 -27.83 5.76
CA GLY A 18 -49.88 -28.60 7.00
C GLY A 18 -48.42 -28.92 7.37
N THR A 19 -47.46 -28.61 6.49
CA THR A 19 -46.03 -28.73 6.75
C THR A 19 -45.28 -27.49 6.28
N THR A 20 -44.01 -27.38 6.66
CA THR A 20 -43.08 -26.39 6.12
C THR A 20 -41.69 -27.04 6.03
N LYS A 21 -40.87 -26.64 5.05
CA LYS A 21 -39.60 -27.32 4.73
C LYS A 21 -38.40 -26.46 5.07
N ASP A 22 -37.36 -27.09 5.62
CA ASP A 22 -36.06 -26.46 5.83
C ASP A 22 -35.32 -26.27 4.49
N ALA A 23 -34.71 -25.11 4.31
CA ALA A 23 -34.07 -24.67 3.07
C ALA A 23 -32.59 -25.08 2.93
N THR A 24 -32.04 -25.84 3.88
CA THR A 24 -30.73 -26.47 3.71
C THR A 24 -30.81 -27.68 2.78
N THR A 25 -29.66 -28.26 2.42
CA THR A 25 -29.59 -29.49 1.63
C THR A 25 -30.12 -30.73 2.36
N LEU A 26 -30.45 -30.63 3.65
CA LEU A 26 -31.05 -31.72 4.42
C LEU A 26 -32.55 -31.85 4.15
N GLY A 27 -33.23 -30.74 3.85
CA GLY A 27 -34.63 -30.72 3.42
C GLY A 27 -35.60 -31.33 4.43
N LEU A 28 -35.30 -31.19 5.73
CA LEU A 28 -36.12 -31.68 6.83
C LEU A 28 -37.49 -31.00 6.82
N VAL A 29 -38.51 -31.72 7.30
CA VAL A 29 -39.90 -31.27 7.27
C VAL A 29 -40.37 -30.97 8.70
N GLY A 30 -40.87 -29.76 8.92
CA GLY A 30 -41.63 -29.39 10.10
C GLY A 30 -43.11 -29.67 9.87
N THR A 31 -43.72 -30.45 10.78
CA THR A 31 -45.16 -30.75 10.76
C THR A 31 -45.92 -29.78 11.67
N ASN A 32 -46.93 -29.10 11.13
CA ASN A 32 -47.72 -28.13 11.85
C ASN A 32 -48.82 -28.85 12.67
N SER A 33 -48.96 -28.51 13.95
CA SER A 33 -49.95 -29.11 14.86
C SER A 33 -51.01 -28.09 15.29
N ASN A 34 -52.30 -28.43 15.16
CA ASN A 34 -53.45 -27.57 15.51
C ASN A 34 -53.48 -26.20 14.80
N MET A 35 -52.90 -26.13 13.60
CA MET A 35 -52.80 -24.94 12.76
C MET A 35 -53.62 -25.11 11.48
N THR A 36 -53.97 -23.98 10.86
CA THR A 36 -54.75 -23.90 9.61
C THR A 36 -54.13 -22.85 8.69
N GLY A 37 -54.71 -22.64 7.50
CA GLY A 37 -54.26 -21.58 6.59
C GLY A 37 -54.27 -20.17 7.22
N ALA A 38 -55.09 -19.92 8.23
CA ALA A 38 -55.09 -18.64 8.95
C ALA A 38 -53.84 -18.40 9.81
N ASN A 39 -53.04 -19.43 10.09
CA ASN A 39 -51.78 -19.30 10.83
C ASN A 39 -50.61 -18.83 9.96
N LEU A 40 -50.69 -18.96 8.63
CA LEU A 40 -49.66 -18.52 7.70
C LEU A 40 -49.89 -17.04 7.35
N VAL A 41 -49.12 -16.16 7.98
CA VAL A 41 -49.34 -14.70 7.98
C VAL A 41 -48.17 -13.96 7.34
N ASN A 42 -48.36 -12.70 6.96
CA ASN A 42 -47.24 -11.82 6.62
C ASN A 42 -46.39 -11.60 7.88
N ALA A 43 -45.08 -11.74 7.76
CA ALA A 43 -44.16 -11.65 8.89
C ALA A 43 -43.06 -10.59 8.65
N LYS A 44 -41.86 -10.81 9.17
CA LYS A 44 -40.75 -9.87 9.09
C LYS A 44 -40.01 -9.95 7.75
N VAL A 45 -39.91 -11.16 7.18
CA VAL A 45 -39.26 -11.49 5.92
C VAL A 45 -40.23 -12.34 5.09
N GLY A 46 -41.18 -11.69 4.42
CA GLY A 46 -42.21 -12.39 3.63
C GLY A 46 -43.31 -12.98 4.52
N LYS A 47 -43.29 -14.29 4.74
CA LYS A 47 -44.31 -15.03 5.52
C LYS A 47 -43.72 -15.64 6.78
N GLY A 48 -44.59 -15.89 7.75
CA GLY A 48 -44.26 -16.59 8.99
C GLY A 48 -45.50 -17.23 9.59
N TYR A 49 -45.32 -17.90 10.72
CA TYR A 49 -46.42 -18.59 11.40
C TYR A 49 -46.83 -17.87 12.68
N SER A 50 -48.15 -17.69 12.87
CA SER A 50 -48.75 -17.22 14.12
C SER A 50 -49.11 -18.40 15.02
N PHE A 51 -48.88 -18.24 16.32
CA PHE A 51 -49.06 -19.23 17.38
C PHE A 51 -49.95 -18.64 18.49
N ASN A 52 -50.85 -19.46 19.03
CA ASN A 52 -51.90 -19.05 19.96
C ASN A 52 -51.54 -19.11 21.46
N GLY A 53 -50.33 -19.56 21.83
CA GLY A 53 -49.93 -19.70 23.23
C GLY A 53 -50.56 -20.86 24.01
N SER A 54 -51.15 -21.88 23.35
CA SER A 54 -51.77 -23.01 24.06
C SER A 54 -51.59 -24.40 23.46
N ASN A 55 -51.64 -24.56 22.13
CA ASN A 55 -51.58 -25.89 21.51
C ASN A 55 -50.98 -25.94 20.08
N GLN A 56 -50.46 -24.83 19.58
CA GLN A 56 -49.89 -24.72 18.24
C GLN A 56 -48.36 -24.86 18.27
N LYS A 57 -47.82 -25.70 17.39
CA LYS A 57 -46.37 -25.92 17.24
C LYS A 57 -46.02 -26.39 15.83
N ILE A 58 -44.75 -26.25 15.47
CA ILE A 58 -44.14 -26.95 14.33
C ILE A 58 -43.11 -27.92 14.90
N ALA A 59 -43.17 -29.20 14.51
CA ALA A 59 -42.28 -30.25 15.01
C ALA A 59 -41.50 -30.91 13.87
N VAL A 60 -40.18 -30.97 14.00
CA VAL A 60 -39.27 -31.68 13.09
C VAL A 60 -38.80 -32.97 13.76
N GLU A 61 -38.91 -34.10 13.06
CA GLU A 61 -38.52 -35.40 13.60
C GLU A 61 -37.02 -35.49 13.90
N SER A 62 -36.69 -36.07 15.07
CA SER A 62 -35.35 -36.18 15.64
C SER A 62 -34.25 -36.50 14.61
N ASN A 63 -33.24 -35.61 14.51
CA ASN A 63 -32.18 -35.73 13.52
C ASN A 63 -30.81 -35.35 14.10
N ALA A 64 -29.77 -36.11 13.72
CA ALA A 64 -28.40 -35.87 14.15
C ALA A 64 -27.86 -34.48 13.75
N ALA A 65 -28.37 -33.87 12.68
CA ALA A 65 -27.92 -32.58 12.18
C ALA A 65 -28.02 -31.43 13.21
N TYR A 66 -28.96 -31.52 14.15
CA TYR A 66 -29.18 -30.51 15.19
C TYR A 66 -29.04 -31.05 16.62
N ALA A 67 -28.50 -32.26 16.79
CA ALA A 67 -28.24 -32.89 18.09
C ALA A 67 -26.85 -32.50 18.62
N TYR A 68 -26.70 -31.26 19.12
CA TYR A 68 -25.41 -30.62 19.45
C TYR A 68 -24.71 -31.12 20.73
N THR A 69 -24.68 -32.43 20.98
CA THR A 69 -24.23 -33.09 22.23
C THR A 69 -22.86 -32.68 22.78
N THR A 70 -21.92 -32.32 21.91
CA THR A 70 -20.54 -31.92 22.28
C THR A 70 -20.03 -30.69 21.51
N GLY A 71 -20.85 -30.14 20.62
CA GLY A 71 -20.44 -29.08 19.69
C GLY A 71 -20.97 -27.69 20.07
N PRO A 72 -20.34 -26.62 19.56
CA PRO A 72 -20.92 -25.28 19.62
C PRO A 72 -22.19 -25.19 18.76
N PHE A 73 -23.06 -24.23 19.07
CA PHE A 73 -24.24 -23.97 18.25
C PHE A 73 -24.64 -22.49 18.25
N THR A 74 -25.49 -22.12 17.29
CA THR A 74 -26.28 -20.88 17.34
C THR A 74 -27.72 -21.16 16.92
N LEU A 75 -28.67 -20.58 17.64
CA LEU A 75 -30.11 -20.58 17.35
C LEU A 75 -30.53 -19.16 17.01
N SER A 76 -31.36 -18.94 15.98
CA SER A 76 -31.90 -17.61 15.65
C SER A 76 -33.36 -17.65 15.25
N ALA A 77 -34.09 -16.57 15.54
CA ALA A 77 -35.42 -16.32 15.01
C ALA A 77 -35.78 -14.83 15.09
N TRP A 78 -36.67 -14.39 14.20
CA TRP A 78 -37.49 -13.21 14.45
C TRP A 78 -38.70 -13.59 15.31
N VAL A 79 -38.97 -12.75 16.31
CA VAL A 79 -40.09 -12.92 17.24
C VAL A 79 -40.93 -11.65 17.28
N ASN A 80 -42.24 -11.82 17.26
CA ASN A 80 -43.22 -10.78 17.56
C ASN A 80 -44.28 -11.36 18.48
N THR A 81 -44.09 -11.22 19.79
CA THR A 81 -45.00 -11.76 20.82
C THR A 81 -46.17 -10.80 21.07
N ILE A 82 -47.34 -11.35 21.40
CA ILE A 82 -48.48 -10.56 21.90
C ILE A 82 -48.71 -10.76 23.42
N SER A 83 -47.88 -11.57 24.07
CA SER A 83 -47.97 -11.92 25.49
C SER A 83 -46.59 -12.06 26.12
N ALA A 84 -45.76 -11.02 25.98
CA ALA A 84 -44.35 -11.04 26.38
C ALA A 84 -44.12 -11.51 27.83
N SER A 85 -45.01 -11.14 28.76
CA SER A 85 -44.88 -11.40 30.20
C SER A 85 -45.02 -12.87 30.63
N THR A 86 -45.27 -13.79 29.71
CA THR A 86 -45.35 -15.23 29.98
C THR A 86 -44.03 -15.96 29.68
N ASP A 87 -43.86 -17.16 30.23
CA ASP A 87 -42.74 -18.04 29.89
C ASP A 87 -43.06 -18.81 28.61
N GLN A 88 -42.27 -18.57 27.55
CA GLN A 88 -42.53 -19.06 26.19
C GLN A 88 -41.24 -19.46 25.49
N LYS A 89 -41.24 -20.56 24.73
CA LYS A 89 -40.07 -21.01 23.95
C LYS A 89 -40.28 -20.85 22.45
N VAL A 90 -39.24 -20.39 21.78
CA VAL A 90 -39.19 -20.08 20.35
C VAL A 90 -38.66 -21.29 19.59
N ILE A 91 -37.55 -21.87 20.06
CA ILE A 91 -36.92 -23.09 19.53
C ILE A 91 -36.50 -23.97 20.72
N SER A 92 -36.76 -25.28 20.65
CA SER A 92 -36.31 -26.26 21.66
C SER A 92 -36.11 -27.65 21.04
N ASN A 93 -34.97 -28.31 21.29
CA ASN A 93 -34.84 -29.76 21.06
C ASN A 93 -35.00 -30.59 22.35
N GLN A 94 -35.14 -29.92 23.50
CA GLN A 94 -35.25 -30.56 24.81
C GLN A 94 -36.59 -31.30 24.96
N ASN A 95 -36.54 -32.51 25.52
CA ASN A 95 -37.70 -33.26 25.98
C ASN A 95 -37.86 -33.11 27.50
N GLY A 96 -39.04 -33.44 28.05
CA GLY A 96 -39.31 -33.31 29.50
C GLY A 96 -38.56 -34.29 30.42
N SER A 97 -37.47 -34.92 29.98
CA SER A 97 -36.69 -35.89 30.77
C SER A 97 -35.19 -35.91 30.46
N SER A 98 -34.70 -35.04 29.57
CA SER A 98 -33.33 -35.04 29.06
C SER A 98 -32.83 -33.61 28.83
N ILE A 99 -31.52 -33.40 29.01
CA ILE A 99 -30.88 -32.14 28.68
C ILE A 99 -30.88 -31.89 27.16
N GLY A 100 -31.04 -30.62 26.77
CA GLY A 100 -31.04 -30.13 25.39
C GLY A 100 -30.78 -28.63 25.38
N TYR A 101 -31.17 -27.94 24.31
CA TYR A 101 -31.09 -26.48 24.19
C TYR A 101 -32.45 -25.81 23.98
N LYS A 102 -32.54 -24.53 24.36
CA LYS A 102 -33.74 -23.68 24.19
C LYS A 102 -33.35 -22.23 23.87
N LEU A 103 -34.13 -21.60 22.99
CA LEU A 103 -34.20 -20.14 22.82
C LEU A 103 -35.62 -19.70 23.19
N GLY A 104 -35.78 -18.66 24.02
CA GLY A 104 -37.10 -18.28 24.51
C GLY A 104 -37.20 -16.91 25.18
N LEU A 105 -38.34 -16.67 25.81
CA LEU A 105 -38.67 -15.51 26.65
C LEU A 105 -39.07 -16.00 28.05
N TYR A 106 -38.47 -15.42 29.08
CA TYR A 106 -38.88 -15.59 30.48
C TYR A 106 -39.39 -14.25 31.02
N GLY A 107 -40.71 -14.03 31.05
CA GLY A 107 -41.29 -12.79 31.59
C GLY A 107 -40.82 -11.53 30.85
N SER A 108 -40.99 -11.54 29.53
CA SER A 108 -40.53 -10.54 28.55
C SER A 108 -39.02 -10.50 28.32
N LYS A 109 -38.21 -11.32 28.98
CA LYS A 109 -36.74 -11.30 28.85
C LYS A 109 -36.24 -12.42 27.95
N PRO A 110 -35.52 -12.12 26.86
CA PRO A 110 -34.86 -13.14 26.05
C PRO A 110 -33.86 -13.98 26.84
N GLU A 111 -33.83 -15.27 26.56
CA GLU A 111 -32.94 -16.22 27.22
C GLU A 111 -32.45 -17.32 26.27
N ASN A 112 -31.28 -17.87 26.59
CA ASN A 112 -30.64 -18.98 25.90
C ASN A 112 -30.24 -20.05 26.94
N GLN A 113 -30.53 -21.33 26.68
CA GLN A 113 -30.39 -22.41 27.66
C GLN A 113 -29.74 -23.67 27.07
N ASN A 114 -28.95 -24.38 27.89
CA ASN A 114 -28.41 -25.74 27.68
C ASN A 114 -28.91 -26.71 28.77
N ASN A 115 -30.19 -26.67 29.13
CA ASN A 115 -30.69 -27.44 30.27
C ASN A 115 -31.95 -28.28 30.00
N GLY A 116 -32.08 -29.36 30.75
CA GLY A 116 -33.23 -30.27 30.79
C GLY A 116 -34.20 -29.98 31.92
N ASP A 117 -33.78 -29.20 32.92
CA ASP A 117 -34.56 -28.79 34.09
C ASP A 117 -35.20 -27.40 33.85
N PRO A 118 -36.47 -27.15 34.21
CA PRO A 118 -37.16 -25.84 34.11
C PRO A 118 -36.58 -24.69 34.96
N ASN A 119 -35.34 -24.81 35.43
CA ASN A 119 -34.63 -23.76 36.16
C ASN A 119 -34.51 -22.47 35.33
N ARG A 120 -35.01 -21.39 35.92
CA ARG A 120 -35.15 -20.05 35.34
C ARG A 120 -33.84 -19.25 35.43
N ASP A 121 -33.85 -18.01 34.94
CA ASP A 121 -32.72 -17.07 34.96
C ASP A 121 -31.97 -17.10 36.32
N GLY A 122 -30.67 -17.42 36.27
CA GLY A 122 -29.83 -17.71 37.44
C GLY A 122 -29.27 -19.14 37.52
N GLY A 123 -29.97 -20.16 37.01
CA GLY A 123 -29.51 -21.56 37.06
C GLY A 123 -28.33 -21.88 36.10
N SER A 124 -27.42 -22.78 36.50
CA SER A 124 -26.07 -22.98 35.90
C SER A 124 -25.98 -23.24 34.39
N ASN A 125 -27.08 -23.56 33.70
CA ASN A 125 -27.14 -23.73 32.24
C ASN A 125 -28.13 -22.79 31.51
N VAL A 126 -28.61 -21.70 32.14
CA VAL A 126 -29.43 -20.62 31.51
C VAL A 126 -28.74 -19.25 31.52
N THR A 127 -28.81 -18.47 30.43
CA THR A 127 -28.49 -17.03 30.45
C THR A 127 -29.69 -16.19 29.98
N GLY A 128 -30.25 -15.36 30.88
CA GLY A 128 -31.28 -14.37 30.59
C GLY A 128 -30.73 -12.94 30.60
N THR A 129 -31.42 -12.01 29.96
CA THR A 129 -31.05 -10.59 29.98
C THR A 129 -32.03 -9.72 30.79
N SER A 130 -31.54 -8.58 31.30
CA SER A 130 -32.39 -7.51 31.83
C SER A 130 -33.21 -6.77 30.76
N PHE A 131 -32.86 -6.91 29.47
CA PHE A 131 -33.59 -6.31 28.36
C PHE A 131 -34.97 -6.97 28.18
N THR A 132 -36.03 -6.16 28.09
CA THR A 132 -37.40 -6.64 27.86
C THR A 132 -37.85 -6.41 26.41
N VAL A 133 -38.52 -7.40 25.83
CA VAL A 133 -39.24 -7.25 24.56
C VAL A 133 -40.64 -6.68 24.82
N ALA A 134 -41.09 -5.77 23.95
CA ALA A 134 -42.46 -5.26 23.96
C ALA A 134 -43.39 -6.15 23.13
N ASN A 135 -44.69 -6.13 23.47
CA ASN A 135 -45.72 -6.75 22.63
C ASN A 135 -45.79 -6.11 21.23
N SER A 136 -46.27 -6.88 20.26
CA SER A 136 -46.53 -6.45 18.87
C SER A 136 -45.30 -5.90 18.12
N THR A 137 -44.09 -6.12 18.65
CA THR A 137 -42.84 -5.53 18.16
C THR A 137 -41.88 -6.63 17.70
N TRP A 138 -41.26 -6.45 16.53
CA TRP A 138 -40.29 -7.40 15.98
C TRP A 138 -38.91 -7.27 16.63
N TYR A 139 -38.40 -8.38 17.17
CA TYR A 139 -37.02 -8.52 17.63
C TYR A 139 -36.36 -9.74 16.99
N HIS A 140 -35.06 -9.64 16.68
CA HIS A 140 -34.25 -10.78 16.30
C HIS A 140 -33.51 -11.29 17.53
N LEU A 141 -33.76 -12.55 17.90
CA LEU A 141 -33.09 -13.22 19.02
C LEU A 141 -32.05 -14.19 18.49
N GLN A 142 -30.84 -14.17 19.07
CA GLN A 142 -29.80 -15.16 18.77
C GLN A 142 -29.19 -15.70 20.06
N GLY A 143 -29.30 -17.01 20.26
CA GLY A 143 -28.65 -17.75 21.34
C GLY A 143 -27.41 -18.47 20.83
N VAL A 144 -26.23 -18.13 21.34
CA VAL A 144 -24.94 -18.73 20.97
C VAL A 144 -24.40 -19.59 22.11
N TYR A 145 -23.90 -20.79 21.81
CA TYR A 145 -23.09 -21.60 22.72
C TYR A 145 -21.74 -21.93 22.09
N ASN A 146 -20.63 -21.62 22.77
CA ASN A 146 -19.27 -21.82 22.24
C ASN A 146 -18.54 -23.06 22.79
N GLY A 147 -19.22 -23.94 23.52
CA GLY A 147 -18.61 -25.09 24.20
C GLY A 147 -18.29 -24.87 25.69
N THR A 148 -18.35 -23.63 26.19
CA THR A 148 -18.24 -23.31 27.63
C THR A 148 -19.09 -22.10 28.07
N THR A 149 -19.59 -21.30 27.13
CA THR A 149 -20.23 -20.01 27.36
C THR A 149 -21.53 -19.93 26.58
N LEU A 150 -22.62 -19.57 27.25
CA LEU A 150 -23.85 -19.13 26.61
C LEU A 150 -23.87 -17.61 26.47
N THR A 151 -24.34 -17.12 25.32
CA THR A 151 -24.55 -15.70 25.06
C THR A 151 -25.93 -15.51 24.43
N ILE A 152 -26.61 -14.41 24.79
CA ILE A 152 -27.88 -13.99 24.18
C ILE A 152 -27.70 -12.61 23.53
N PHE A 153 -28.09 -12.50 22.26
CA PHE A 153 -28.12 -11.26 21.49
C PHE A 153 -29.57 -10.89 21.18
N VAL A 154 -29.86 -9.59 21.20
CA VAL A 154 -31.17 -9.04 20.79
C VAL A 154 -30.92 -7.89 19.84
N ASN A 155 -31.49 -7.99 18.64
CA ASN A 155 -31.25 -7.07 17.52
C ASN A 155 -29.75 -6.89 17.22
N GLY A 156 -29.01 -8.01 17.23
CA GLY A 156 -27.58 -8.05 16.94
C GLY A 156 -26.66 -7.54 18.08
N VAL A 157 -27.21 -7.01 19.17
CA VAL A 157 -26.43 -6.50 20.32
C VAL A 157 -26.36 -7.57 21.40
N GLN A 158 -25.16 -7.85 21.92
CA GLN A 158 -24.98 -8.76 23.05
C GLN A 158 -25.68 -8.19 24.30
N ARG A 159 -26.55 -8.99 24.93
CA ARG A 159 -27.37 -8.55 26.08
C ARG A 159 -27.04 -9.25 27.39
N GLN A 160 -26.52 -10.48 27.32
CA GLN A 160 -25.92 -11.18 28.45
C GLN A 160 -24.98 -12.29 27.94
N SER A 161 -23.98 -12.65 28.73
CA SER A 161 -23.19 -13.86 28.55
C SER A 161 -22.93 -14.54 29.90
N ARG A 162 -22.87 -15.87 29.95
CA ARG A 162 -22.35 -16.60 31.11
C ARG A 162 -21.44 -17.75 30.70
N THR A 163 -20.27 -17.81 31.35
CA THR A 163 -19.24 -18.84 31.22
C THR A 163 -19.52 -20.06 32.11
N SER A 164 -18.66 -21.08 32.02
CA SER A 164 -18.72 -22.32 32.82
C SER A 164 -20.04 -23.08 32.69
N VAL A 165 -20.67 -23.00 31.52
CA VAL A 165 -21.90 -23.72 31.14
C VAL A 165 -21.53 -25.08 30.56
N GLY A 166 -22.28 -26.13 30.91
CA GLY A 166 -22.14 -27.46 30.32
C GLY A 166 -22.73 -27.58 28.91
N SER A 167 -22.32 -28.64 28.20
CA SER A 167 -22.87 -29.00 26.90
C SER A 167 -24.36 -29.37 26.97
N PRO A 168 -25.16 -29.06 25.94
CA PRO A 168 -26.53 -29.55 25.85
C PRO A 168 -26.51 -31.07 25.61
N GLY A 169 -27.62 -31.73 25.91
CA GLY A 169 -27.78 -33.14 25.55
C GLY A 169 -28.29 -33.34 24.13
N VAL A 170 -28.57 -34.60 23.80
CA VAL A 170 -28.99 -35.03 22.46
C VAL A 170 -30.37 -34.47 22.06
N GLY A 171 -31.24 -34.22 23.03
CA GLY A 171 -32.64 -33.84 22.78
C GLY A 171 -33.44 -34.91 22.04
N MET A 172 -34.54 -34.51 21.39
CA MET A 172 -35.28 -35.32 20.42
C MET A 172 -35.74 -34.43 19.25
N ASN A 173 -37.05 -34.30 19.02
CA ASN A 173 -37.63 -33.50 17.95
C ASN A 173 -37.34 -32.01 18.16
N LEU A 174 -36.99 -31.30 17.08
CA LEU A 174 -36.86 -29.84 17.11
C LEU A 174 -38.28 -29.25 17.09
N ASN A 175 -38.67 -28.61 18.19
CA ASN A 175 -39.95 -27.95 18.33
C ASN A 175 -39.77 -26.44 18.15
N ILE A 176 -40.68 -25.84 17.38
CA ILE A 176 -40.77 -24.40 17.15
C ILE A 176 -42.09 -23.90 17.74
N GLY A 177 -42.02 -22.83 18.52
CA GLY A 177 -43.16 -22.23 19.22
C GLY A 177 -43.59 -22.93 20.52
N VAL A 178 -42.80 -23.86 21.06
CA VAL A 178 -43.11 -24.60 22.30
C VAL A 178 -41.84 -25.22 22.93
N GLY A 179 -41.86 -25.49 24.23
CA GLY A 179 -40.81 -26.19 25.00
C GLY A 179 -41.27 -27.55 25.59
N GLU A 180 -40.43 -28.14 26.44
CA GLU A 180 -40.70 -29.39 27.19
C GLU A 180 -41.28 -30.52 26.32
N GLY A 181 -40.50 -31.01 25.35
CA GLY A 181 -40.96 -32.05 24.41
C GLY A 181 -42.13 -31.64 23.51
N GLY A 182 -42.47 -30.35 23.47
CA GLY A 182 -43.59 -29.81 22.73
C GLY A 182 -44.93 -29.92 23.47
N THR A 183 -44.92 -29.68 24.78
CA THR A 183 -46.11 -29.76 25.66
C THR A 183 -46.30 -28.55 26.59
N GLY A 184 -45.28 -27.71 26.78
CA GLY A 184 -45.32 -26.57 27.72
C GLY A 184 -44.62 -25.33 27.16
N TYR A 185 -44.79 -24.18 27.82
CA TYR A 185 -44.19 -22.88 27.45
C TYR A 185 -44.48 -22.49 25.98
N TRP A 186 -45.75 -22.57 25.60
CA TRP A 186 -46.25 -22.27 24.26
C TRP A 186 -46.06 -20.79 23.88
N PHE A 187 -45.54 -20.54 22.69
CA PHE A 187 -45.36 -19.19 22.15
C PHE A 187 -46.69 -18.56 21.72
N ASN A 188 -46.88 -17.27 22.01
CA ASN A 188 -48.06 -16.51 21.61
C ASN A 188 -47.63 -15.27 20.82
N GLY A 189 -47.82 -15.31 19.50
CA GLY A 189 -47.29 -14.32 18.57
C GLY A 189 -46.86 -14.92 17.23
N ILE A 190 -46.05 -14.20 16.47
CA ILE A 190 -45.54 -14.61 15.14
C ILE A 190 -44.04 -14.97 15.25
N LEU A 191 -43.65 -16.07 14.61
CA LEU A 191 -42.25 -16.48 14.41
C LEU A 191 -41.89 -16.50 12.92
N ASP A 192 -40.64 -16.17 12.63
CA ASP A 192 -40.10 -16.01 11.28
C ASP A 192 -38.57 -16.27 11.28
N GLU A 193 -38.02 -16.70 10.13
CA GLU A 193 -36.60 -17.05 9.91
C GLU A 193 -35.99 -17.88 11.04
N VAL A 194 -36.59 -19.04 11.33
CA VAL A 194 -36.14 -19.94 12.41
C VAL A 194 -34.96 -20.79 11.92
N ARG A 195 -33.80 -20.68 12.58
CA ARG A 195 -32.55 -21.33 12.13
C ARG A 195 -31.75 -21.98 13.26
N THR A 196 -31.00 -23.02 12.90
CA THR A 196 -29.99 -23.65 13.76
C THR A 196 -28.66 -23.85 13.02
N THR A 197 -27.53 -23.64 13.70
CA THR A 197 -26.16 -23.85 13.17
C THR A 197 -25.30 -24.64 14.15
N ASN A 198 -24.35 -25.44 13.65
CA ASN A 198 -23.38 -26.20 14.48
C ASN A 198 -22.07 -25.41 14.75
N VAL A 199 -22.17 -24.08 14.77
CA VAL A 199 -21.05 -23.15 14.95
C VAL A 199 -21.49 -22.03 15.89
N ALA A 200 -20.60 -21.60 16.78
CA ALA A 200 -20.79 -20.42 17.60
C ALA A 200 -20.57 -19.15 16.77
N LYS A 201 -21.62 -18.39 16.49
CA LYS A 201 -21.50 -17.15 15.74
C LYS A 201 -20.89 -16.06 16.61
N THR A 202 -19.98 -15.27 16.04
CA THR A 202 -19.35 -14.12 16.72
C THR A 202 -20.36 -12.98 16.89
N ALA A 203 -20.07 -12.02 17.77
CA ALA A 203 -20.89 -10.82 17.92
C ALA A 203 -21.05 -10.03 16.60
N ALA A 204 -19.99 -9.99 15.77
CA ALA A 204 -20.04 -9.39 14.45
C ALA A 204 -21.00 -10.15 13.50
N TRP A 205 -20.95 -11.49 13.50
CA TRP A 205 -21.89 -12.28 12.69
C TRP A 205 -23.34 -12.16 13.20
N ALA A 206 -23.54 -12.16 14.51
CA ALA A 206 -24.85 -12.02 15.12
C ALA A 206 -25.51 -10.69 14.69
N LEU A 207 -24.72 -9.61 14.78
CA LEU A 207 -25.10 -8.29 14.29
C LEU A 207 -25.42 -8.31 12.79
N SER A 208 -24.54 -8.89 11.94
CA SER A 208 -24.72 -9.00 10.48
C SER A 208 -25.99 -9.72 10.08
N GLU A 209 -26.26 -10.89 10.64
CA GLU A 209 -27.46 -11.66 10.36
C GLU A 209 -28.73 -10.88 10.73
N TYR A 210 -28.75 -10.20 11.89
CA TYR A 210 -29.87 -9.33 12.26
C TYR A 210 -30.15 -8.27 11.20
N ARG A 211 -29.16 -7.45 10.79
CA ARG A 211 -29.46 -6.34 9.87
C ARG A 211 -29.81 -6.82 8.46
N ASN A 212 -29.27 -7.95 8.03
CA ASN A 212 -29.55 -8.54 6.72
C ASN A 212 -30.99 -9.04 6.60
N GLN A 213 -31.54 -9.59 7.69
CA GLN A 213 -32.95 -9.97 7.75
C GLN A 213 -33.87 -8.81 8.18
N ASN A 214 -33.36 -7.79 8.88
CA ASN A 214 -34.17 -6.64 9.32
C ASN A 214 -34.61 -5.75 8.15
N ASN A 215 -33.81 -5.73 7.08
CA ASN A 215 -34.08 -4.98 5.85
C ASN A 215 -33.68 -5.80 4.60
N PRO A 216 -34.42 -6.86 4.25
CA PRO A 216 -34.09 -7.77 3.16
C PRO A 216 -34.75 -7.30 1.85
N THR A 217 -34.12 -6.36 1.15
CA THR A 217 -34.62 -5.92 -0.16
C THR A 217 -34.44 -7.00 -1.23
N ILE A 218 -35.50 -7.76 -1.53
CA ILE A 218 -35.57 -8.65 -2.68
C ILE A 218 -36.25 -7.94 -3.86
N THR A 219 -35.46 -7.69 -4.90
CA THR A 219 -35.79 -8.15 -6.26
C THR A 219 -34.49 -8.64 -6.91
N GLY A 220 -34.11 -9.90 -6.62
CA GLY A 220 -33.05 -10.61 -7.36
C GLY A 220 -31.60 -10.54 -6.82
N GLY A 221 -31.35 -11.08 -5.63
CA GLY A 221 -30.06 -11.76 -5.33
C GLY A 221 -29.00 -11.05 -4.48
N ALA A 222 -28.78 -11.59 -3.27
CA ALA A 222 -27.66 -11.36 -2.32
C ALA A 222 -27.69 -10.09 -1.44
N ALA A 223 -27.08 -10.20 -0.25
CA ALA A 223 -27.49 -9.51 0.99
C ALA A 223 -26.61 -8.33 1.44
N ALA A 224 -27.16 -7.53 2.35
CA ALA A 224 -26.55 -6.32 2.93
C ALA A 224 -25.42 -6.57 3.97
N SER A 225 -24.85 -5.48 4.50
CA SER A 225 -24.08 -5.43 5.76
C SER A 225 -23.83 -3.98 6.27
N ILE A 226 -24.45 -3.61 7.39
CA ILE A 226 -23.87 -3.03 8.64
C ILE A 226 -22.85 -1.86 8.61
N VAL A 227 -23.14 -0.81 9.41
CA VAL A 227 -22.28 0.38 9.70
C VAL A 227 -22.25 0.74 11.20
N SER A 228 -21.13 1.30 11.72
CA SER A 228 -21.05 2.38 12.76
C SER A 228 -19.67 2.43 13.46
N ILE A 229 -19.01 3.54 13.85
CA ILE A 229 -18.98 5.01 13.55
C ILE A 229 -17.57 5.50 14.03
N GLY A 230 -16.91 6.45 13.34
CA GLY A 230 -15.65 7.09 13.79
C GLY A 230 -15.07 8.06 12.74
N SER A 231 -14.31 9.08 13.12
CA SER A 231 -13.97 10.26 12.26
C SER A 231 -12.66 10.17 11.45
N LEU A 232 -12.73 10.63 10.19
CA LEU A 232 -11.65 11.12 9.30
C LEU A 232 -10.26 10.43 9.38
N GLU A 233 -10.15 9.29 8.71
CA GLU A 233 -8.95 8.77 8.04
C GLU A 233 -9.45 7.99 6.80
N ALA A 234 -8.56 7.52 5.91
CA ALA A 234 -8.95 6.47 4.95
C ALA A 234 -9.00 5.12 5.66
N ASP A 235 -10.20 4.54 5.76
CA ASP A 235 -10.50 3.45 6.68
C ASP A 235 -10.91 2.17 5.93
N ALA A 236 -10.06 1.14 5.98
CA ALA A 236 -10.35 -0.15 5.35
C ALA A 236 -11.40 -0.98 6.11
N THR A 237 -11.81 -0.59 7.31
CA THR A 237 -13.04 -1.13 7.92
C THR A 237 -14.31 -0.60 7.23
N LEU A 238 -14.23 0.43 6.37
CA LEU A 238 -15.41 1.05 5.73
C LEU A 238 -15.66 0.64 4.27
N ALA A 239 -14.87 -0.31 3.72
CA ALA A 239 -15.39 -1.20 2.68
C ALA A 239 -16.56 -2.06 3.21
N SER A 240 -16.71 -2.23 4.53
CA SER A 240 -17.82 -2.98 5.15
C SER A 240 -19.18 -2.27 5.08
N THR A 241 -19.20 -0.96 4.85
CA THR A 241 -20.44 -0.15 4.82
C THR A 241 -21.19 -0.28 3.49
N TYR A 242 -20.48 -0.50 2.38
CA TYR A 242 -21.06 -0.82 1.07
C TYR A 242 -20.14 -1.74 0.25
N PRO A 243 -19.90 -3.00 0.69
CA PRO A 243 -19.02 -3.92 -0.02
C PRO A 243 -19.56 -4.19 -1.42
N GLY A 244 -18.77 -3.85 -2.44
CA GLY A 244 -19.16 -3.99 -3.85
C GLY A 244 -19.87 -2.78 -4.47
N LEU A 245 -20.00 -1.65 -3.76
CA LEU A 245 -20.46 -0.40 -4.38
C LEU A 245 -19.39 0.14 -5.33
N ILE A 246 -19.72 0.14 -6.61
CA ILE A 246 -18.86 0.60 -7.69
C ILE A 246 -19.52 1.81 -8.34
N TYR A 247 -18.80 2.92 -8.37
CA TYR A 247 -19.14 4.07 -9.20
C TYR A 247 -18.47 3.93 -10.56
N THR A 248 -19.28 3.96 -11.61
CA THR A 248 -18.82 3.98 -13.00
C THR A 248 -18.89 5.40 -13.55
N TYR A 249 -17.81 5.87 -14.16
CA TYR A 249 -17.79 7.19 -14.78
C TYR A 249 -18.59 7.23 -16.11
N THR A 250 -19.60 8.10 -16.16
CA THR A 250 -20.50 8.26 -17.31
C THR A 250 -20.27 9.54 -18.11
N GLY A 251 -19.56 10.52 -17.55
CA GLY A 251 -19.31 11.83 -18.15
C GLY A 251 -18.50 11.80 -19.47
N PRO A 252 -18.28 12.95 -20.10
CA PRO A 252 -17.56 13.04 -21.38
C PRO A 252 -16.04 12.82 -21.23
N ALA A 253 -15.37 12.54 -22.35
CA ALA A 253 -13.91 12.60 -22.41
C ALA A 253 -13.41 14.02 -22.06
N GLY A 254 -12.34 14.14 -21.26
CA GLY A 254 -11.82 15.41 -20.74
C GLY A 254 -12.71 16.11 -19.69
N GLY A 255 -13.85 15.52 -19.33
CA GLY A 255 -14.75 16.03 -18.31
C GLY A 255 -14.14 15.96 -16.91
N SER A 256 -14.61 16.80 -15.98
CA SER A 256 -14.23 16.65 -14.57
C SER A 256 -14.74 15.30 -14.03
N LEU A 257 -13.98 14.69 -13.11
CA LEU A 257 -14.45 13.63 -12.22
C LEU A 257 -15.38 14.24 -11.16
N SER A 258 -16.47 14.87 -11.62
CA SER A 258 -17.49 15.43 -10.76
C SER A 258 -18.32 14.28 -10.20
N ILE A 259 -18.00 13.98 -8.96
CA ILE A 259 -18.67 13.04 -8.08
C ILE A 259 -20.20 13.21 -8.20
N SER A 260 -20.72 14.44 -8.06
CA SER A 260 -22.16 14.71 -8.07
C SER A 260 -22.87 14.55 -9.43
N ASN A 261 -22.15 14.59 -10.55
CA ASN A 261 -22.77 14.73 -11.89
C ASN A 261 -22.44 13.60 -12.88
N TYR A 262 -21.32 12.90 -12.71
CA TYR A 262 -20.77 12.00 -13.73
C TYR A 262 -20.36 10.62 -13.22
N LEU A 263 -20.77 10.25 -12.00
CA LEU A 263 -20.61 8.91 -11.44
C LEU A 263 -21.99 8.28 -11.22
N THR A 264 -22.25 7.14 -11.88
CA THR A 264 -23.44 6.31 -11.62
C THR A 264 -23.01 5.05 -10.89
N ASN A 265 -23.76 4.64 -9.86
CA ASN A 265 -23.48 3.37 -9.18
C ASN A 265 -24.03 2.16 -9.96
N ASN A 266 -23.47 1.00 -9.68
CA ASN A 266 -23.92 -0.32 -10.16
C ASN A 266 -25.24 -0.81 -9.53
N THR A 267 -25.95 0.04 -8.79
CA THR A 267 -27.08 -0.34 -7.92
C THR A 267 -28.27 0.58 -8.18
N SER A 268 -29.18 0.13 -9.05
CA SER A 268 -30.36 0.86 -9.53
C SER A 268 -31.26 1.45 -8.42
N ASN A 269 -31.22 0.89 -7.21
CA ASN A 269 -32.01 1.33 -6.06
C ASN A 269 -31.28 2.33 -5.15
N LEU A 270 -30.04 2.74 -5.48
CA LEU A 270 -29.23 3.70 -4.72
C LEU A 270 -28.97 5.01 -5.49
N ALA A 271 -29.81 5.34 -6.47
CA ALA A 271 -29.71 6.56 -7.28
C ALA A 271 -29.75 7.88 -6.47
N ASN A 272 -30.19 7.83 -5.21
CA ASN A 272 -30.28 8.98 -4.28
C ASN A 272 -29.21 8.99 -3.18
N LEU A 273 -28.25 8.05 -3.17
CA LEU A 273 -27.07 8.24 -2.31
C LEU A 273 -26.24 9.39 -2.87
N PRO A 274 -25.83 10.37 -2.05
CA PRO A 274 -24.86 11.36 -2.49
C PRO A 274 -23.59 10.59 -2.85
N VAL A 275 -23.23 10.63 -4.13
CA VAL A 275 -21.93 10.15 -4.57
C VAL A 275 -20.89 10.91 -3.74
N LYS A 276 -19.92 10.20 -3.18
CA LYS A 276 -18.80 10.78 -2.43
C LYS A 276 -17.54 9.98 -2.72
N ALA A 277 -16.44 10.67 -3.01
CA ALA A 277 -15.11 10.08 -3.00
C ALA A 277 -14.54 10.16 -1.57
N ASP A 278 -15.19 9.47 -0.64
CA ASP A 278 -14.85 9.42 0.79
C ASP A 278 -14.04 8.17 1.19
N GLY A 279 -13.47 7.47 0.20
CA GLY A 279 -12.61 6.29 0.41
C GLY A 279 -13.33 4.94 0.48
N LYS A 280 -14.67 4.92 0.43
CA LYS A 280 -15.47 3.70 0.76
C LYS A 280 -15.99 2.92 -0.44
N ALA A 281 -16.05 3.55 -1.61
CA ALA A 281 -16.54 2.96 -2.86
C ALA A 281 -15.41 2.84 -3.88
N SER A 282 -15.50 1.86 -4.78
CA SER A 282 -14.54 1.71 -5.87
C SER A 282 -14.95 2.51 -7.11
N LEU A 283 -13.96 2.96 -7.88
CA LEU A 283 -14.15 3.68 -9.15
C LEU A 283 -13.85 2.76 -10.35
N ILE A 284 -14.76 2.71 -11.32
CA ILE A 284 -14.50 2.23 -12.68
C ILE A 284 -14.53 3.41 -13.65
N ILE A 285 -13.51 3.51 -14.51
CA ILE A 285 -13.50 4.40 -15.66
C ILE A 285 -13.62 3.53 -16.94
N PRO A 286 -14.76 3.56 -17.64
CA PRO A 286 -14.98 2.79 -18.86
C PRO A 286 -14.06 3.18 -20.03
N ALA A 287 -13.98 2.28 -21.02
CA ALA A 287 -13.28 2.53 -22.27
C ALA A 287 -13.71 3.85 -22.95
N GLY A 288 -12.77 4.55 -23.57
CA GLY A 288 -12.99 5.85 -24.22
C GLY A 288 -13.33 7.02 -23.30
N LYS A 289 -13.27 6.84 -21.96
CA LYS A 289 -13.50 7.91 -20.98
C LYS A 289 -12.18 8.44 -20.42
N SER A 290 -12.09 9.76 -20.23
CA SER A 290 -10.89 10.44 -19.74
C SER A 290 -11.20 11.56 -18.72
N PRO A 291 -11.77 11.22 -17.54
CA PRO A 291 -11.99 12.19 -16.48
C PRO A 291 -10.71 12.83 -15.94
N LYS A 292 -10.83 14.06 -15.41
CA LYS A 292 -9.79 14.76 -14.64
C LYS A 292 -10.23 15.11 -13.23
N LEU A 293 -9.36 15.00 -12.24
CA LEU A 293 -9.63 15.49 -10.88
C LEU A 293 -9.73 17.03 -10.88
N THR A 294 -10.57 17.55 -9.99
CA THR A 294 -10.72 19.00 -9.72
C THR A 294 -10.47 19.36 -8.25
N SER A 295 -10.35 18.35 -7.40
CA SER A 295 -9.99 18.39 -5.99
C SER A 295 -9.32 17.06 -5.65
N ALA A 296 -8.77 16.94 -4.43
CA ALA A 296 -8.45 15.61 -3.90
C ALA A 296 -9.70 14.71 -3.88
N ALA A 297 -9.51 13.41 -4.07
CA ALA A 297 -10.57 12.40 -4.10
C ALA A 297 -10.07 11.08 -3.50
N SER A 298 -10.94 10.37 -2.77
CA SER A 298 -10.60 9.10 -2.12
C SER A 298 -11.53 7.98 -2.60
N PHE A 299 -10.96 6.84 -3.02
CA PHE A 299 -11.70 5.64 -3.41
C PHE A 299 -11.15 4.41 -2.69
N TYR A 300 -11.96 3.35 -2.58
CA TYR A 300 -11.49 2.09 -2.03
C TYR A 300 -10.55 1.40 -3.03
N GLY A 301 -11.07 0.95 -4.17
CA GLY A 301 -10.27 0.50 -5.32
C GLY A 301 -10.47 1.39 -6.55
N VAL A 302 -9.52 1.36 -7.48
CA VAL A 302 -9.62 2.10 -8.75
C VAL A 302 -9.34 1.16 -9.92
N SER A 303 -10.20 1.18 -10.93
CA SER A 303 -10.05 0.37 -12.14
C SER A 303 -10.25 1.22 -13.39
N LEU A 304 -9.22 1.28 -14.23
CA LEU A 304 -9.28 1.93 -15.55
C LEU A 304 -9.35 0.83 -16.61
N ILE A 305 -10.39 0.86 -17.45
CA ILE A 305 -10.54 -0.05 -18.58
C ILE A 305 -9.61 0.39 -19.72
N SER A 306 -9.26 -0.52 -20.64
CA SER A 306 -8.48 -0.19 -21.83
C SER A 306 -9.07 0.99 -22.61
N THR A 307 -8.19 1.84 -23.16
CA THR A 307 -8.51 3.12 -23.82
C THR A 307 -9.10 4.22 -22.91
N SER A 308 -9.19 4.01 -21.60
CA SER A 308 -9.55 5.06 -20.64
C SER A 308 -8.33 5.81 -20.08
N SER A 309 -8.55 6.98 -19.48
CA SER A 309 -7.54 7.64 -18.66
C SER A 309 -8.11 8.32 -17.41
N LEU A 310 -7.26 8.64 -16.44
CA LEU A 310 -7.57 9.49 -15.29
C LEU A 310 -6.46 10.52 -15.12
N ASP A 311 -6.78 11.79 -15.37
CA ASP A 311 -5.85 12.89 -15.10
C ASP A 311 -5.96 13.34 -13.65
N LEU A 312 -4.87 13.20 -12.89
CA LEU A 312 -4.78 13.69 -11.52
C LEU A 312 -4.78 15.23 -11.45
N ASN A 313 -4.39 15.93 -12.52
CA ASN A 313 -4.52 17.39 -12.65
C ASN A 313 -4.03 18.16 -11.39
N GLY A 314 -2.86 17.79 -10.86
CA GLY A 314 -2.27 18.40 -9.64
C GLY A 314 -2.91 18.01 -8.30
N ASN A 315 -3.91 17.13 -8.29
CA ASN A 315 -4.63 16.71 -7.08
C ASN A 315 -4.18 15.33 -6.57
N THR A 316 -4.59 15.01 -5.34
CA THR A 316 -4.35 13.69 -4.71
C THR A 316 -5.50 12.72 -4.98
N LEU A 317 -5.16 11.55 -5.51
CA LEU A 317 -6.00 10.36 -5.54
C LEU A 317 -5.58 9.43 -4.38
N ASN A 318 -6.44 9.28 -3.38
CA ASN A 318 -6.24 8.32 -2.30
C ASN A 318 -6.90 6.98 -2.66
N VAL A 319 -6.20 5.86 -2.41
CA VAL A 319 -6.65 4.50 -2.70
C VAL A 319 -6.45 3.59 -1.49
N GLY A 320 -7.57 3.07 -0.95
CA GLY A 320 -7.59 2.16 0.21
C GLY A 320 -7.30 0.69 -0.12
N CYS A 321 -7.22 0.32 -1.39
CA CYS A 321 -7.08 -1.05 -1.90
C CYS A 321 -6.22 -1.06 -3.19
N ASN A 322 -6.55 -1.93 -4.14
CA ASN A 322 -5.80 -2.14 -5.38
C ASN A 322 -6.15 -1.12 -6.48
N VAL A 323 -5.19 -0.91 -7.38
CA VAL A 323 -5.31 -0.13 -8.61
C VAL A 323 -5.15 -1.05 -9.83
N TYR A 324 -6.23 -1.26 -10.58
CA TYR A 324 -6.24 -2.04 -11.82
C TYR A 324 -6.25 -1.10 -13.04
N ASN A 325 -5.08 -0.62 -13.43
CA ASN A 325 -4.90 0.39 -14.46
C ASN A 325 -4.61 -0.22 -15.85
N ASN A 326 -5.66 -0.71 -16.51
CA ASN A 326 -5.59 -1.12 -17.93
C ASN A 326 -5.76 0.08 -18.89
N GLY A 327 -5.99 1.29 -18.37
CA GLY A 327 -6.01 2.57 -19.10
C GLY A 327 -4.71 3.37 -18.89
N VAL A 328 -4.80 4.66 -18.57
CA VAL A 328 -3.64 5.50 -18.22
C VAL A 328 -3.96 6.45 -17.07
N ILE A 329 -3.17 6.46 -15.99
CA ILE A 329 -3.21 7.56 -15.01
C ILE A 329 -2.20 8.61 -15.47
N THR A 330 -2.59 9.88 -15.52
CA THR A 330 -1.72 11.00 -15.94
C THR A 330 -1.70 12.09 -14.90
N GLY A 331 -0.74 13.02 -14.99
CA GLY A 331 -0.69 14.22 -14.15
C GLY A 331 0.57 14.27 -13.31
N ASN A 332 1.66 14.74 -13.94
CA ASN A 332 3.03 14.75 -13.39
C ASN A 332 3.22 15.71 -12.19
N THR A 333 2.15 16.36 -11.73
CA THR A 333 2.10 17.20 -10.52
C THR A 333 1.15 16.64 -9.45
N GLY A 334 0.28 15.68 -9.80
CA GLY A 334 -0.67 15.06 -8.87
C GLY A 334 -0.07 13.91 -8.06
N THR A 335 -0.82 13.45 -7.06
CA THR A 335 -0.35 12.41 -6.12
C THR A 335 -1.22 11.16 -6.24
N LEU A 336 -0.60 9.99 -6.42
CA LEU A 336 -1.22 8.70 -6.13
C LEU A 336 -0.82 8.28 -4.72
N ASN A 337 -1.78 8.19 -3.81
CA ASN A 337 -1.56 7.88 -2.40
C ASN A 337 -2.25 6.56 -2.03
N PHE A 338 -1.45 5.56 -1.67
CA PHE A 338 -1.91 4.31 -1.07
C PHE A 338 -2.04 4.52 0.43
N ASN A 339 -3.26 4.39 0.96
CA ASN A 339 -3.56 4.65 2.37
C ASN A 339 -4.65 3.71 2.93
N GLY A 340 -4.55 2.43 2.61
CA GLY A 340 -5.40 1.38 3.15
C GLY A 340 -4.86 0.76 4.44
N THR A 341 -5.41 -0.41 4.80
CA THR A 341 -4.86 -1.25 5.89
C THR A 341 -4.63 -2.70 5.49
N SER A 342 -4.80 -3.03 4.20
CA SER A 342 -4.48 -4.37 3.69
C SER A 342 -2.97 -4.58 3.73
N GLY A 343 -2.51 -5.67 4.34
CA GLY A 343 -1.08 -5.99 4.45
C GLY A 343 -0.35 -6.06 3.10
N ASN A 344 -1.10 -6.35 2.03
CA ASN A 344 -0.67 -6.18 0.64
C ASN A 344 -1.67 -5.31 -0.14
N GLN A 345 -1.17 -4.40 -0.96
CA GLN A 345 -1.93 -3.77 -2.04
C GLN A 345 -1.19 -3.94 -3.35
N GLU A 346 -1.92 -3.79 -4.46
CA GLU A 346 -1.43 -4.09 -5.79
C GLU A 346 -1.74 -2.95 -6.77
N TYR A 347 -0.75 -2.57 -7.56
CA TYR A 347 -0.90 -1.77 -8.77
C TYR A 347 -0.62 -2.66 -9.97
N PHE A 348 -1.59 -2.79 -10.87
CA PHE A 348 -1.43 -3.40 -12.18
C PHE A 348 -1.53 -2.32 -13.24
N GLY A 349 -0.54 -2.24 -14.13
CA GLY A 349 -0.55 -1.39 -15.31
C GLY A 349 -0.59 -2.19 -16.61
N ASN A 350 -0.58 -1.47 -17.74
CA ASN A 350 -0.41 -2.02 -19.08
C ASN A 350 0.84 -1.42 -19.77
N ALA A 351 1.00 -1.66 -21.08
CA ALA A 351 2.17 -1.22 -21.86
C ALA A 351 2.29 0.30 -22.06
N THR A 352 1.21 1.06 -21.80
CA THR A 352 1.17 2.53 -21.89
C THR A 352 1.65 3.15 -20.58
N THR A 353 2.57 4.12 -20.67
CA THR A 353 3.13 4.79 -19.49
C THR A 353 2.10 5.65 -18.79
N SER A 354 1.78 5.29 -17.55
CA SER A 354 1.10 6.17 -16.60
C SER A 354 2.11 7.05 -15.88
N SER A 355 1.69 8.24 -15.46
CA SER A 355 2.58 9.24 -14.86
C SER A 355 1.93 9.97 -13.69
N VAL A 356 2.69 10.12 -12.61
CA VAL A 356 2.28 10.84 -11.40
C VAL A 356 3.38 11.80 -10.94
N GLY A 357 3.01 12.87 -10.25
CA GLY A 357 3.98 13.71 -9.55
C GLY A 357 4.56 12.99 -8.36
N THR A 358 3.70 12.59 -7.43
CA THR A 358 4.09 11.91 -6.19
C THR A 358 3.47 10.52 -6.10
N LEU A 359 4.28 9.53 -5.73
CA LEU A 359 3.79 8.25 -5.22
C LEU A 359 3.96 8.25 -3.71
N SER A 360 2.87 8.04 -2.98
CA SER A 360 2.86 8.01 -1.51
C SER A 360 2.31 6.68 -1.03
N LEU A 361 3.03 6.04 -0.12
CA LEU A 361 2.64 4.83 0.61
C LEU A 361 2.51 5.24 2.08
N ASN A 362 1.29 5.13 2.62
CA ASN A 362 0.93 5.57 3.96
C ASN A 362 -0.22 4.70 4.51
N ASN A 363 -0.12 3.39 4.35
CA ASN A 363 -1.06 2.44 4.95
C ASN A 363 -0.88 2.40 6.47
N LEU A 364 -1.92 1.99 7.20
CA LEU A 364 -1.92 2.06 8.67
C LEU A 364 -1.22 0.87 9.36
N SER A 365 -0.70 -0.10 8.61
CA SER A 365 -0.32 -1.43 9.11
C SER A 365 1.08 -1.92 8.74
N GLY A 366 1.94 -1.11 8.09
CA GLY A 366 3.26 -1.54 7.63
C GLY A 366 3.16 -2.56 6.48
N SER A 367 2.49 -2.13 5.42
CA SER A 367 2.03 -2.98 4.30
C SER A 367 3.03 -3.01 3.13
N THR A 368 2.95 -4.03 2.28
CA THR A 368 3.67 -4.05 1.01
C THR A 368 2.77 -3.63 -0.15
N ILE A 369 3.11 -2.52 -0.82
CA ILE A 369 2.45 -2.06 -2.04
C ILE A 369 3.28 -2.56 -3.21
N ASN A 370 2.66 -3.37 -4.07
CA ASN A 370 3.34 -4.09 -5.16
C ASN A 370 2.99 -3.44 -6.50
N ILE A 371 4.00 -2.92 -7.20
CA ILE A 371 3.89 -2.52 -8.61
C ILE A 371 4.07 -3.78 -9.45
N ASN A 372 2.97 -4.51 -9.64
CA ASN A 372 2.96 -5.87 -10.21
C ASN A 372 3.16 -5.88 -11.73
N SER A 373 2.73 -4.86 -12.47
CA SER A 373 2.83 -4.87 -13.94
C SER A 373 2.76 -3.49 -14.58
N GLY A 374 3.12 -3.42 -15.86
CA GLY A 374 2.96 -2.23 -16.70
C GLY A 374 3.92 -1.10 -16.37
N LYS A 375 3.62 0.11 -16.87
CA LYS A 375 4.55 1.25 -16.83
C LYS A 375 4.06 2.40 -15.95
N LEU A 376 4.91 2.87 -15.03
CA LEU A 376 4.63 3.98 -14.11
C LEU A 376 5.85 4.89 -13.94
N ASP A 377 5.73 6.14 -14.37
CA ASP A 377 6.73 7.19 -14.21
C ASP A 377 6.36 8.12 -13.03
N VAL A 378 7.30 8.38 -12.11
CA VAL A 378 7.14 9.34 -10.99
C VAL A 378 8.02 10.57 -11.23
N TYR A 379 7.50 11.79 -11.02
CA TYR A 379 8.17 13.04 -11.43
C TYR A 379 8.68 13.97 -10.32
N GLN A 380 8.19 13.85 -9.08
CA GLN A 380 8.52 14.76 -7.96
C GLN A 380 9.01 14.01 -6.71
N GLN A 381 8.24 13.05 -6.20
CA GLN A 381 8.54 12.44 -4.90
C GLN A 381 8.04 10.99 -4.77
N ILE A 382 8.80 10.16 -4.06
CA ILE A 382 8.34 8.88 -3.53
C ILE A 382 8.39 8.96 -2.00
N SER A 383 7.27 8.67 -1.34
CA SER A 383 7.18 8.63 0.13
C SER A 383 6.76 7.24 0.57
N VAL A 384 7.48 6.67 1.54
CA VAL A 384 7.17 5.35 2.12
C VAL A 384 7.15 5.50 3.63
N ASN A 385 5.95 5.65 4.17
CA ASN A 385 5.70 5.98 5.59
C ASN A 385 5.20 4.74 6.35
N ASN A 386 4.94 4.88 7.65
CA ASN A 386 4.26 3.87 8.47
C ASN A 386 4.83 2.43 8.41
N ASN A 387 6.14 2.28 8.14
CA ASN A 387 6.83 1.01 7.91
C ASN A 387 6.41 0.24 6.64
N ASP A 388 5.70 0.88 5.71
CA ASP A 388 5.31 0.31 4.42
C ASP A 388 6.51 -0.06 3.54
N LYS A 389 6.28 -0.89 2.53
CA LYS A 389 7.29 -1.30 1.55
C LYS A 389 6.78 -1.08 0.14
N LEU A 390 7.56 -0.43 -0.70
CA LEU A 390 7.32 -0.38 -2.15
C LEU A 390 8.05 -1.55 -2.81
N ASN A 391 7.30 -2.55 -3.28
CA ASN A 391 7.86 -3.66 -4.03
C ASN A 391 7.65 -3.42 -5.53
N ILE A 392 8.73 -3.48 -6.31
CA ILE A 392 8.73 -3.26 -7.76
C ILE A 392 8.97 -4.61 -8.45
N ASP A 393 7.91 -5.20 -9.01
CA ASP A 393 8.01 -6.49 -9.68
C ASP A 393 8.85 -6.39 -10.97
N PRO A 394 9.72 -7.38 -11.28
CA PRO A 394 10.53 -7.38 -12.50
C PRO A 394 9.75 -7.29 -13.83
N SER A 395 8.46 -7.64 -13.84
CA SER A 395 7.57 -7.51 -15.01
C SER A 395 6.96 -6.10 -15.17
N SER A 396 7.17 -5.21 -14.19
CA SER A 396 6.84 -3.79 -14.28
C SER A 396 7.97 -2.95 -14.89
N THR A 397 7.64 -1.74 -15.34
CA THR A 397 8.59 -0.69 -15.69
C THR A 397 8.29 0.52 -14.81
N PHE A 398 8.90 0.56 -13.64
CA PHE A 398 8.80 1.69 -12.71
C PHE A 398 9.96 2.66 -12.94
N THR A 399 9.67 3.91 -13.34
CA THR A 399 10.69 4.92 -13.66
C THR A 399 10.68 6.07 -12.67
N ILE A 400 11.82 6.27 -12.01
CA ILE A 400 12.14 7.42 -11.17
C ILE A 400 12.72 8.50 -12.08
N LYS A 401 11.95 9.55 -12.38
CA LYS A 401 12.30 10.50 -13.45
C LYS A 401 13.30 11.57 -13.02
N SER A 402 14.05 12.05 -14.01
CA SER A 402 14.95 13.18 -13.87
C SER A 402 14.99 13.97 -15.17
N THR A 403 14.65 15.25 -15.09
CA THR A 403 14.44 16.13 -16.23
C THR A 403 15.20 17.45 -16.04
N VAL A 404 15.13 18.34 -17.04
CA VAL A 404 15.65 19.70 -16.93
C VAL A 404 14.97 20.50 -15.80
N SER A 405 13.71 20.21 -15.48
CA SER A 405 12.92 20.93 -14.47
C SER A 405 12.94 20.28 -13.08
N GLY A 406 12.98 18.95 -13.00
CA GLY A 406 12.78 18.18 -11.78
C GLY A 406 13.71 16.98 -11.65
N PHE A 407 13.74 16.37 -10.47
CA PHE A 407 14.15 14.99 -10.26
C PHE A 407 13.35 14.46 -9.07
N VAL A 408 13.12 13.16 -9.00
CA VAL A 408 12.39 12.56 -7.88
C VAL A 408 13.26 12.51 -6.62
N ASN A 409 12.72 13.00 -5.51
CA ASN A 409 13.24 12.73 -4.17
C ASN A 409 12.55 11.50 -3.56
N VAL A 410 13.31 10.53 -3.06
CA VAL A 410 12.83 9.47 -2.16
C VAL A 410 12.93 9.99 -0.73
N ALA A 411 11.80 10.09 -0.02
CA ALA A 411 11.74 10.53 1.37
C ALA A 411 12.62 9.69 2.33
N PRO A 412 12.90 10.17 3.56
CA PRO A 412 13.55 9.37 4.59
C PRO A 412 12.84 8.04 4.84
N LEU A 413 13.57 6.92 4.71
CA LEU A 413 13.07 5.57 4.92
C LEU A 413 13.31 5.16 6.38
N ALA A 414 12.44 5.63 7.28
CA ALA A 414 12.48 5.31 8.71
C ALA A 414 12.03 3.86 9.00
N GLY A 415 12.43 3.32 10.16
CA GLY A 415 12.00 1.99 10.62
C GLY A 415 12.26 0.89 9.60
N SER A 416 11.26 0.03 9.36
CA SER A 416 11.33 -1.02 8.33
C SER A 416 10.84 -0.57 6.95
N ALA A 417 10.62 0.73 6.73
CA ALA A 417 10.20 1.23 5.42
C ALA A 417 11.28 1.00 4.37
N GLU A 418 10.91 0.54 3.17
CA GLU A 418 11.88 0.03 2.19
C GLU A 418 11.38 0.13 0.75
N ILE A 419 12.29 0.33 -0.20
CA ILE A 419 12.03 0.11 -1.63
C ILE A 419 12.75 -1.16 -2.07
N ILE A 420 12.00 -2.10 -2.64
CA ILE A 420 12.43 -3.45 -3.03
C ILE A 420 12.29 -3.60 -4.56
N GLY A 421 13.22 -4.33 -5.17
CA GLY A 421 13.27 -4.54 -6.62
C GLY A 421 14.21 -3.57 -7.33
N GLU A 422 14.15 -3.56 -8.66
CA GLU A 422 15.07 -2.80 -9.52
C GLU A 422 14.32 -1.71 -10.32
N PRO A 423 14.06 -0.51 -9.73
CA PRO A 423 13.55 0.63 -10.48
C PRO A 423 14.50 1.05 -11.60
N ASN A 424 13.93 1.67 -12.65
CA ASN A 424 14.67 2.47 -13.61
C ASN A 424 14.89 3.87 -13.01
N VAL A 425 16.14 4.30 -12.85
CA VAL A 425 16.50 5.60 -12.27
C VAL A 425 17.13 6.49 -13.33
N GLU A 426 16.48 7.61 -13.64
CA GLU A 426 17.05 8.63 -14.52
C GLU A 426 17.96 9.59 -13.72
N LEU A 427 19.10 9.97 -14.29
CA LEU A 427 19.91 11.10 -13.82
C LEU A 427 20.07 12.13 -14.94
N PHE A 428 19.50 13.32 -14.80
CA PHE A 428 19.61 14.37 -15.83
C PHE A 428 21.01 14.99 -15.87
N PHE A 429 21.75 14.73 -16.94
CA PHE A 429 22.98 15.46 -17.26
C PHE A 429 22.66 16.59 -18.23
N THR A 430 23.14 17.80 -17.95
CA THR A 430 23.02 18.90 -18.93
C THR A 430 24.21 18.91 -19.88
N GLY A 431 23.89 19.16 -21.15
CA GLY A 431 24.84 19.49 -22.19
C GLY A 431 25.63 20.77 -21.92
N GLY A 432 26.57 21.11 -22.79
CA GLY A 432 27.45 22.27 -22.65
C GLY A 432 27.18 23.38 -23.66
N ALA A 433 27.40 24.62 -23.25
CA ALA A 433 27.36 25.80 -24.11
C ALA A 433 28.75 26.11 -24.71
N GLY A 434 29.45 25.09 -25.23
CA GLY A 434 30.73 25.32 -25.90
C GLY A 434 31.56 24.07 -26.20
N LYS A 435 31.80 23.17 -25.23
CA LYS A 435 32.58 21.93 -25.38
C LYS A 435 32.17 20.85 -24.35
N ARG A 436 32.72 19.64 -24.51
CA ARG A 436 32.70 18.53 -23.52
C ARG A 436 33.40 18.93 -22.21
N GLY A 437 33.15 18.19 -21.12
CA GLY A 437 33.85 18.42 -19.85
C GLY A 437 33.48 17.43 -18.74
N THR A 438 34.31 17.38 -17.70
CA THR A 438 34.16 16.45 -16.58
C THR A 438 32.93 16.78 -15.71
N ARG A 439 32.35 15.75 -15.09
CA ARG A 439 31.32 15.80 -14.04
C ARG A 439 31.78 14.96 -12.86
N LEU A 440 31.44 15.38 -11.65
CA LEU A 440 31.64 14.57 -10.44
C LEU A 440 30.31 13.89 -10.09
N VAL A 441 30.29 12.57 -10.18
CA VAL A 441 29.07 11.75 -10.24
C VAL A 441 29.09 10.71 -9.11
N SER A 442 27.92 10.35 -8.61
CA SER A 442 27.67 9.29 -7.63
C SER A 442 26.75 8.22 -8.25
N PRO A 443 26.93 6.92 -7.97
CA PRO A 443 26.00 5.89 -8.42
C PRO A 443 24.66 6.03 -7.68
N PRO A 444 23.50 6.05 -8.38
CA PRO A 444 22.17 6.16 -7.75
C PRO A 444 21.61 4.81 -7.28
N VAL A 445 22.23 3.71 -7.72
CA VAL A 445 21.82 2.33 -7.46
C VAL A 445 22.94 1.57 -6.73
N ASN A 446 22.56 0.53 -6.00
CA ASN A 446 23.48 -0.30 -5.23
C ASN A 446 24.17 -1.33 -6.14
N ASP A 447 25.33 -0.94 -6.68
CA ASP A 447 26.11 -1.74 -7.63
C ASP A 447 26.52 -3.12 -7.08
N ALA A 448 26.53 -3.32 -5.76
CA ALA A 448 26.87 -4.61 -5.15
C ALA A 448 25.77 -5.67 -5.40
N LEU A 449 24.50 -5.24 -5.46
CA LEU A 449 23.34 -6.13 -5.63
C LEU A 449 23.05 -6.47 -7.11
N LEU A 450 23.65 -5.74 -8.05
CA LEU A 450 23.40 -5.92 -9.49
C LEU A 450 24.03 -7.19 -10.05
N GLY A 451 23.34 -7.83 -11.00
CA GLY A 451 23.85 -9.00 -11.73
C GLY A 451 25.00 -8.69 -12.70
N THR A 452 25.66 -9.75 -13.19
CA THR A 452 26.68 -9.68 -14.26
C THR A 452 26.09 -9.06 -15.53
N GLY A 453 26.83 -8.14 -16.16
CA GLY A 453 26.39 -7.41 -17.36
C GLY A 453 25.56 -6.16 -17.05
N SER A 454 25.10 -6.00 -15.81
CA SER A 454 24.25 -4.89 -15.36
C SER A 454 24.96 -3.94 -14.38
N LYS A 455 26.28 -4.05 -14.17
CA LYS A 455 26.99 -3.17 -13.22
C LYS A 455 26.98 -1.71 -13.69
N PHE A 456 27.03 -0.77 -12.76
CA PHE A 456 26.77 0.66 -13.00
C PHE A 456 27.66 1.27 -14.10
N TYR A 457 28.96 0.96 -14.16
CA TYR A 457 29.82 1.42 -15.25
C TYR A 457 29.49 0.77 -16.62
N GLN A 458 28.94 -0.45 -16.62
CA GLN A 458 28.43 -1.09 -17.83
C GLN A 458 27.14 -0.40 -18.30
N GLN A 459 26.25 -0.02 -17.37
CA GLN A 459 25.05 0.78 -17.67
C GLN A 459 25.37 2.20 -18.17
N LEU A 460 26.43 2.85 -17.67
CA LEU A 460 26.91 4.10 -18.26
C LEU A 460 27.26 3.91 -19.76
N LYS A 461 27.90 2.79 -20.12
CA LYS A 461 28.21 2.48 -21.53
C LYS A 461 26.95 2.29 -22.38
N THR A 462 25.82 1.82 -21.84
CA THR A 462 24.59 1.68 -22.65
C THR A 462 23.96 3.05 -22.98
N GLY A 463 24.09 4.04 -22.08
CA GLY A 463 23.54 5.39 -22.26
C GLY A 463 24.46 6.38 -22.99
N MET A 464 25.78 6.26 -22.85
CA MET A 464 26.79 7.19 -23.41
C MET A 464 28.06 6.48 -23.89
N VAL A 465 28.93 7.20 -24.61
CA VAL A 465 30.21 6.67 -25.12
C VAL A 465 31.28 6.67 -24.03
N ILE A 466 31.66 5.48 -23.56
CA ILE A 466 32.61 5.26 -22.45
C ILE A 466 33.87 4.58 -23.00
N THR A 467 34.91 5.39 -23.25
CA THR A 467 36.25 4.93 -23.67
C THR A 467 37.19 4.81 -22.45
N GLY A 468 38.19 3.93 -22.51
CA GLY A 468 39.10 3.67 -21.38
C GLY A 468 40.33 2.83 -21.75
N PRO A 469 41.14 2.44 -20.74
CA PRO A 469 42.37 1.63 -20.92
C PRO A 469 42.12 0.35 -21.72
N ASP A 470 42.99 0.05 -22.68
CA ASP A 470 42.93 -1.09 -23.63
C ASP A 470 41.61 -1.22 -24.43
N GLY A 471 40.73 -0.22 -24.38
CA GLY A 471 39.53 -0.11 -25.21
C GLY A 471 38.62 -1.33 -25.10
N VAL A 472 38.31 -1.93 -26.25
CA VAL A 472 37.39 -3.08 -26.36
C VAL A 472 37.84 -4.31 -25.57
N THR A 473 39.14 -4.52 -25.39
CA THR A 473 39.69 -5.66 -24.62
C THR A 473 39.21 -5.64 -23.18
N ASN A 474 39.13 -4.44 -22.59
CA ASN A 474 38.64 -4.20 -21.24
C ASN A 474 37.14 -3.84 -21.19
N GLY A 475 36.42 -4.08 -22.29
CA GLY A 475 34.97 -3.88 -22.37
C GLY A 475 34.52 -2.46 -22.69
N PHE A 476 35.42 -1.51 -22.94
CA PHE A 476 35.09 -0.12 -23.29
C PHE A 476 34.57 0.03 -24.73
N ASP A 477 34.12 1.24 -25.07
CA ASP A 477 33.90 1.65 -26.45
C ASP A 477 35.25 1.92 -27.16
N PRO A 478 35.35 1.61 -28.47
CA PRO A 478 36.43 2.12 -29.31
C PRO A 478 36.57 3.65 -29.27
N GLY A 479 37.77 4.14 -28.99
CA GLY A 479 38.19 5.52 -29.27
C GLY A 479 38.56 5.73 -30.74
N ASN A 480 38.99 6.95 -31.10
CA ASN A 480 39.44 7.28 -32.45
C ASN A 480 40.97 7.10 -32.59
N SER A 481 41.48 7.20 -33.82
CA SER A 481 42.89 6.98 -34.18
C SER A 481 43.88 7.85 -33.39
N VAL A 482 43.48 9.08 -33.03
CA VAL A 482 44.30 10.02 -32.27
C VAL A 482 44.30 9.70 -30.77
N ARG A 483 43.16 9.22 -30.23
CA ARG A 483 42.99 8.90 -28.81
C ARG A 483 42.22 7.57 -28.62
N PRO A 484 42.82 6.42 -28.97
CA PRO A 484 42.12 5.12 -28.96
C PRO A 484 41.68 4.67 -27.56
N PHE A 485 42.39 5.12 -26.51
CA PHE A 485 42.18 4.73 -25.11
C PHE A 485 41.85 5.93 -24.19
N ALA A 486 41.24 6.99 -24.72
CA ALA A 486 40.90 8.19 -23.95
C ALA A 486 40.09 7.83 -22.69
N VAL A 487 40.59 8.14 -21.49
CA VAL A 487 39.91 7.80 -20.24
C VAL A 487 38.66 8.66 -20.07
N THR A 488 37.50 8.02 -19.88
CA THR A 488 36.24 8.72 -19.53
C THR A 488 35.80 8.57 -18.09
N LEU A 489 36.33 7.57 -17.39
CA LEU A 489 35.98 7.23 -16.01
C LEU A 489 37.24 7.15 -15.16
N SER A 490 37.31 8.01 -14.15
CA SER A 490 38.40 8.00 -13.17
C SER A 490 37.85 8.12 -11.75
N LYS A 491 38.53 7.50 -10.77
CA LYS A 491 38.34 7.77 -9.34
C LYS A 491 39.49 8.66 -8.86
N TYR A 492 39.22 9.47 -7.84
CA TYR A 492 40.28 10.12 -7.06
C TYR A 492 40.48 9.28 -5.79
N THR A 493 41.74 9.03 -5.43
CA THR A 493 42.11 8.23 -4.27
C THR A 493 43.16 8.99 -3.46
N GLU A 494 42.80 9.33 -2.23
CA GLU A 494 43.75 9.72 -1.20
C GLU A 494 44.38 8.45 -0.62
N SER A 495 45.71 8.38 -0.63
CA SER A 495 46.40 7.15 -0.21
C SER A 495 46.20 6.88 1.28
N PHE A 496 46.03 5.60 1.64
CA PHE A 496 46.08 5.17 3.04
C PHE A 496 47.52 5.08 3.57
N ALA A 497 48.52 5.05 2.68
CA ALA A 497 49.92 4.93 3.04
C ALA A 497 50.50 6.30 3.44
N PRO A 498 51.08 6.46 4.64
CA PRO A 498 51.67 7.71 5.08
C PRO A 498 52.72 8.27 4.10
N GLY A 499 52.63 9.57 3.78
CA GLY A 499 53.54 10.26 2.88
C GLY A 499 53.36 9.96 1.38
N ALA A 500 52.41 9.11 0.98
CA ALA A 500 52.12 8.87 -0.43
C ALA A 500 51.20 9.98 -1.01
N PRO A 501 51.38 10.41 -2.27
CA PRO A 501 50.52 11.43 -2.88
C PRO A 501 49.15 10.87 -3.27
N SER A 502 48.16 11.75 -3.31
CA SER A 502 46.86 11.56 -3.95
C SER A 502 46.98 11.23 -5.43
N GLN A 503 46.03 10.46 -5.95
CA GLN A 503 46.08 9.94 -7.33
C GLN A 503 44.70 9.96 -8.01
N PHE A 504 44.69 10.24 -9.31
CA PHE A 504 43.58 9.86 -10.19
C PHE A 504 43.88 8.49 -10.80
N THR A 505 43.00 7.53 -10.56
CA THR A 505 43.08 6.18 -11.13
C THR A 505 41.96 6.00 -12.15
N SER A 506 42.26 5.46 -13.33
CA SER A 506 41.22 5.11 -14.31
C SER A 506 40.42 3.90 -13.83
N VAL A 507 39.14 3.82 -14.19
CA VAL A 507 38.42 2.54 -14.14
C VAL A 507 39.12 1.62 -15.14
N SER A 508 39.71 0.53 -14.65
CA SER A 508 40.63 -0.30 -15.44
C SER A 508 39.90 -1.14 -16.49
N ASN A 509 38.71 -1.63 -16.18
CA ASN A 509 37.89 -2.43 -17.08
C ASN A 509 36.41 -2.35 -16.71
N ILE A 510 35.54 -2.72 -17.66
CA ILE A 510 34.09 -2.88 -17.48
C ILE A 510 33.59 -4.22 -18.03
N ASN A 511 34.48 -5.21 -18.11
CA ASN A 511 34.12 -6.57 -18.48
C ASN A 511 33.30 -7.26 -17.38
N ASN A 512 32.53 -8.27 -17.79
CA ASN A 512 31.75 -9.09 -16.87
C ASN A 512 32.65 -9.73 -15.80
N ASN A 513 32.20 -9.68 -14.55
CA ASN A 513 32.87 -10.23 -13.36
C ASN A 513 34.18 -9.55 -12.93
N THR A 514 34.75 -8.63 -13.73
CA THR A 514 36.02 -7.94 -13.42
C THR A 514 35.88 -6.42 -13.23
N VAL A 515 34.71 -5.86 -13.57
CA VAL A 515 34.38 -4.44 -13.42
C VAL A 515 34.52 -3.97 -11.95
N PRO A 516 35.28 -2.90 -11.66
CA PRO A 516 35.39 -2.34 -10.31
C PRO A 516 34.05 -1.84 -9.79
N LEU A 517 33.76 -2.14 -8.52
CA LEU A 517 32.51 -1.75 -7.85
C LEU A 517 32.38 -0.21 -7.74
N ALA A 518 31.21 0.32 -8.14
CA ALA A 518 30.79 1.68 -7.87
C ALA A 518 30.02 1.72 -6.54
N LYS A 519 30.72 1.90 -5.42
CA LYS A 519 30.09 1.76 -4.10
C LYS A 519 29.10 2.91 -3.79
N PRO A 520 28.04 2.64 -3.01
CA PRO A 520 27.18 3.68 -2.47
C PRO A 520 28.02 4.74 -1.73
N GLY A 521 27.84 6.02 -2.07
CA GLY A 521 28.53 7.14 -1.42
C GLY A 521 29.98 7.39 -1.89
N GLU A 522 30.54 6.59 -2.80
CA GLU A 522 31.76 6.95 -3.53
C GLU A 522 31.43 7.90 -4.70
N GLY A 523 32.28 8.92 -4.93
CA GLY A 523 32.19 9.75 -6.14
C GLY A 523 33.22 9.35 -7.20
N PHE A 524 32.94 9.65 -8.47
CA PHE A 524 33.87 9.44 -9.58
C PHE A 524 33.75 10.53 -10.66
N PHE A 525 34.78 10.65 -11.48
CA PHE A 525 34.89 11.63 -12.55
C PHE A 525 34.44 11.01 -13.86
N LEU A 526 33.43 11.63 -14.48
CA LEU A 526 32.90 11.28 -15.78
C LEU A 526 33.24 12.37 -16.80
N PHE A 527 34.04 12.06 -17.82
CA PHE A 527 34.23 12.96 -18.96
C PHE A 527 33.01 12.90 -19.88
N TYR A 528 32.08 13.82 -19.70
CA TYR A 528 30.75 13.74 -20.30
C TYR A 528 30.72 14.12 -21.80
N ARG A 529 30.12 13.26 -22.62
CA ARG A 529 30.04 13.39 -24.09
C ARG A 529 28.61 13.34 -24.66
N GLY A 530 27.59 13.54 -23.81
CA GLY A 530 26.19 13.31 -24.20
C GLY A 530 25.91 11.81 -24.40
N ASN A 531 24.79 11.48 -25.07
CA ASN A 531 24.32 10.13 -25.33
C ASN A 531 25.13 9.41 -26.44
N ARG A 532 24.65 8.25 -26.91
CA ARG A 532 25.28 7.46 -27.99
C ARG A 532 24.86 7.81 -29.42
N ALA A 533 23.95 8.76 -29.65
CA ALA A 533 23.54 9.15 -31.00
C ALA A 533 24.75 9.66 -31.82
N ASN A 534 24.84 9.29 -33.10
CA ASN A 534 25.99 9.62 -33.96
C ASN A 534 27.35 9.07 -33.46
N TYR A 535 27.35 7.99 -32.66
CA TYR A 535 28.51 7.16 -32.40
C TYR A 535 28.47 5.89 -33.27
N ASN A 536 29.56 5.63 -33.99
CA ASN A 536 29.75 4.46 -34.83
C ASN A 536 30.93 3.62 -34.28
N PRO A 537 30.68 2.49 -33.59
CA PRO A 537 31.73 1.65 -33.04
C PRO A 537 32.57 0.91 -34.10
N VAL A 538 32.06 0.77 -35.33
CA VAL A 538 32.78 0.10 -36.44
C VAL A 538 33.71 1.08 -37.18
N SER A 539 33.36 2.37 -37.20
CA SER A 539 34.22 3.44 -37.72
C SER A 539 34.26 4.61 -36.73
N PRO A 540 35.06 4.53 -35.65
CA PRO A 540 35.10 5.54 -34.60
C PRO A 540 35.51 6.93 -35.12
N GLU A 541 36.35 7.01 -36.16
CA GLU A 541 36.73 8.27 -36.82
C GLU A 541 35.53 9.07 -37.33
N SER A 542 34.47 8.39 -37.79
CA SER A 542 33.23 9.03 -38.26
C SER A 542 32.34 9.54 -37.13
N SER A 543 32.67 9.23 -35.87
CA SER A 543 31.84 9.57 -34.70
C SER A 543 32.06 11.01 -34.26
N THR A 544 31.09 11.89 -34.55
CA THR A 544 31.11 13.29 -34.10
C THR A 544 31.31 13.42 -32.58
N LYS A 545 30.76 12.47 -31.81
CA LYS A 545 30.93 12.32 -30.35
C LYS A 545 32.39 12.29 -29.87
N LEU A 546 33.32 11.83 -30.71
CA LEU A 546 34.75 11.73 -30.39
C LEU A 546 35.56 12.98 -30.78
N GLY A 547 35.11 13.75 -31.77
CA GLY A 547 35.81 14.94 -32.29
C GLY A 547 35.97 16.10 -31.29
N ASP A 548 37.08 16.84 -31.39
CA ASP A 548 37.50 17.83 -30.38
C ASP A 548 36.57 19.04 -30.19
N SER A 549 35.83 19.41 -31.24
CA SER A 549 34.85 20.51 -31.19
C SER A 549 33.44 20.04 -30.82
N TYR A 550 33.28 18.80 -30.36
CA TYR A 550 31.96 18.27 -30.00
C TYR A 550 31.35 19.01 -28.80
N VAL A 551 30.06 19.36 -28.94
CA VAL A 551 29.23 19.97 -27.92
C VAL A 551 28.25 18.92 -27.41
N PRO A 552 28.34 18.47 -26.14
CA PRO A 552 27.42 17.47 -25.63
C PRO A 552 26.05 18.09 -25.41
N GLU A 553 25.01 17.35 -25.77
CA GLU A 553 23.62 17.61 -25.50
C GLU A 553 23.22 17.16 -24.08
N SER A 554 22.07 17.66 -23.60
CA SER A 554 21.46 17.21 -22.36
C SER A 554 20.71 15.90 -22.57
N PHE A 555 20.88 14.93 -21.69
CA PHE A 555 20.03 13.73 -21.67
C PHE A 555 20.02 13.07 -20.28
N SER A 556 19.04 12.19 -20.08
CA SER A 556 18.92 11.36 -18.87
C SER A 556 19.23 9.89 -19.21
N PRO A 557 20.45 9.38 -18.97
CA PRO A 557 20.69 7.94 -18.91
C PRO A 557 19.81 7.31 -17.82
N VAL A 558 19.40 6.06 -18.08
CA VAL A 558 18.60 5.24 -17.16
C VAL A 558 19.51 4.18 -16.55
N PHE A 559 19.47 4.07 -15.22
CA PHE A 559 20.15 3.04 -14.44
C PHE A 559 19.11 2.14 -13.79
N LYS A 560 19.05 0.86 -14.18
CA LYS A 560 18.18 -0.11 -13.54
C LYS A 560 18.90 -0.75 -12.34
N GLY A 561 18.26 -0.76 -11.17
CA GLY A 561 18.85 -1.38 -9.98
C GLY A 561 18.19 -1.01 -8.66
N THR A 562 18.39 -1.85 -7.64
CA THR A 562 18.00 -1.55 -6.26
C THR A 562 18.62 -0.23 -5.81
N LEU A 563 17.84 0.61 -5.14
CA LEU A 563 18.31 1.93 -4.70
C LEU A 563 19.32 1.82 -3.55
N ASN A 564 20.19 2.81 -3.48
CA ASN A 564 20.94 3.11 -2.27
C ASN A 564 19.98 3.71 -1.22
N GLN A 565 19.88 3.04 -0.07
CA GLN A 565 18.93 3.35 1.01
C GLN A 565 19.50 2.93 2.37
N LYS A 566 18.89 3.43 3.45
CA LYS A 566 19.37 3.29 4.84
C LYS A 566 20.74 3.95 5.03
N ASN A 567 21.37 3.79 6.20
CA ASN A 567 22.64 4.46 6.47
C ASN A 567 23.75 3.89 5.57
N VAL A 568 24.52 4.78 4.94
CA VAL A 568 25.61 4.41 4.01
C VAL A 568 26.93 4.88 4.61
N GLN A 569 27.92 3.98 4.62
CA GLN A 569 29.24 4.22 5.20
C GLN A 569 30.32 4.20 4.12
N VAL A 570 31.22 5.19 4.17
CA VAL A 570 32.32 5.33 3.20
C VAL A 570 33.63 5.56 3.95
N ASN A 571 34.69 4.85 3.58
CA ASN A 571 36.00 5.08 4.16
C ASN A 571 36.62 6.35 3.56
N ILE A 572 37.12 7.23 4.43
CA ILE A 572 37.92 8.40 4.07
C ILE A 572 39.34 8.28 4.67
N THR A 573 40.33 8.79 3.94
CA THR A 573 41.75 8.69 4.28
C THR A 573 42.41 10.07 4.36
N HIS A 574 43.59 10.14 4.97
CA HIS A 574 44.48 11.31 4.94
C HIS A 574 45.90 10.78 5.08
N SER A 575 46.69 10.94 4.03
CA SER A 575 48.05 10.39 3.91
C SER A 575 49.10 11.11 4.76
N ASP A 576 48.76 12.25 5.35
CA ASP A 576 49.68 13.18 6.02
C ASP A 576 50.94 13.50 5.20
N ASN A 577 50.74 13.74 3.91
CA ASN A 577 51.79 14.16 2.99
C ASN A 577 51.80 15.69 2.84
N PRO A 578 52.64 16.44 3.57
CA PRO A 578 52.70 17.91 3.46
C PRO A 578 53.22 18.41 2.10
N GLY A 579 53.80 17.53 1.27
CA GLY A 579 54.19 17.83 -0.11
C GLY A 579 53.05 17.72 -1.13
N ASP A 580 51.88 17.21 -0.73
CA ASP A 580 50.70 17.11 -1.59
C ASP A 580 49.72 18.27 -1.34
N LEU A 581 49.42 19.02 -2.41
CA LEU A 581 48.44 20.10 -2.41
C LEU A 581 47.00 19.62 -2.13
N ASN A 582 46.73 18.33 -2.34
CA ASN A 582 45.43 17.70 -2.09
C ASN A 582 45.39 16.87 -0.78
N ASN A 583 46.41 16.94 0.07
CA ASN A 583 46.52 16.14 1.29
C ASN A 583 45.24 16.19 2.17
N GLY A 584 44.65 15.02 2.41
CA GLY A 584 43.42 14.82 3.19
C GLY A 584 42.10 15.04 2.44
N TYR A 585 42.11 15.48 1.18
CA TYR A 585 40.86 15.54 0.39
C TYR A 585 40.37 14.13 0.03
N ASN A 586 39.06 13.94 0.01
CA ASN A 586 38.40 12.70 -0.41
C ASN A 586 37.25 13.03 -1.34
N VAL A 587 36.94 12.13 -2.28
CA VAL A 587 35.79 12.27 -3.19
C VAL A 587 34.66 11.36 -2.75
N LEU A 588 33.56 11.99 -2.36
CA LEU A 588 32.33 11.33 -1.93
C LEU A 588 31.21 11.58 -2.95
N GLY A 589 30.17 10.77 -2.87
CA GLY A 589 28.94 10.87 -3.62
C GLY A 589 27.77 11.10 -2.68
N ASN A 590 26.74 11.84 -3.11
CA ASN A 590 25.43 11.70 -2.49
C ASN A 590 24.96 10.26 -2.79
N PRO A 591 24.80 9.39 -1.79
CA PRO A 591 24.42 8.00 -2.06
C PRO A 591 22.96 7.90 -2.50
N TYR A 592 22.10 8.81 -2.04
CA TYR A 592 20.66 8.65 -2.10
C TYR A 592 20.04 9.16 -3.40
N GLN A 593 18.92 8.55 -3.76
CA GLN A 593 17.96 9.12 -4.71
C GLN A 593 17.12 10.23 -4.05
N ALA A 594 17.78 11.16 -3.36
CA ALA A 594 17.19 12.31 -2.68
C ALA A 594 18.21 13.45 -2.56
N THR A 595 17.75 14.68 -2.46
CA THR A 595 18.59 15.82 -2.05
C THR A 595 19.06 15.63 -0.62
N ILE A 596 20.33 15.87 -0.31
CA ILE A 596 20.87 15.88 1.06
C ILE A 596 21.29 17.30 1.48
N ASP A 597 21.17 17.62 2.77
CA ASP A 597 21.71 18.85 3.35
C ASP A 597 23.10 18.62 3.94
N TRP A 598 24.09 19.35 3.44
CA TRP A 598 25.45 19.29 3.95
C TRP A 598 25.59 19.64 5.43
N GLU A 599 24.79 20.54 6.02
CA GLU A 599 24.94 20.85 7.45
C GLU A 599 24.56 19.64 8.34
N LEU A 600 23.58 18.83 7.93
CA LEU A 600 23.19 17.60 8.63
C LEU A 600 24.24 16.49 8.43
N VAL A 601 24.76 16.37 7.20
CA VAL A 601 25.88 15.46 6.89
C VAL A 601 27.13 15.82 7.70
N TYR A 602 27.49 17.11 7.75
CA TYR A 602 28.62 17.61 8.53
C TYR A 602 28.40 17.41 10.03
N ALA A 603 27.22 17.70 10.56
CA ALA A 603 26.93 17.52 11.99
C ALA A 603 27.21 16.08 12.46
N ALA A 604 26.84 15.08 11.66
CA ALA A 604 27.08 13.66 11.92
C ALA A 604 28.57 13.23 11.78
N ASN A 605 29.42 14.05 11.15
CA ASN A 605 30.82 13.72 10.82
C ASN A 605 31.83 14.80 11.27
N SER A 606 31.42 15.73 12.13
CA SER A 606 32.13 16.98 12.42
C SER A 606 33.50 16.83 13.10
N SER A 607 33.77 15.66 13.72
CA SER A 607 35.09 15.30 14.25
C SER A 607 36.03 14.72 13.20
N LEU A 608 35.52 14.29 12.03
CA LEU A 608 36.29 13.58 11.01
C LEU A 608 36.73 14.49 9.87
N VAL A 609 35.90 15.47 9.51
CA VAL A 609 36.09 16.35 8.36
C VAL A 609 36.01 17.83 8.74
N GLN A 610 36.65 18.67 7.93
CA GLN A 610 36.47 20.13 7.98
C GLN A 610 35.04 20.49 7.52
N ASN A 611 34.47 21.59 7.99
CA ASN A 611 33.18 22.08 7.46
C ASN A 611 33.39 22.78 6.10
N GLU A 612 33.73 21.95 5.12
CA GLU A 612 34.05 22.31 3.76
C GLU A 612 33.48 21.27 2.79
N ILE A 613 32.72 21.75 1.80
CA ILE A 613 32.46 20.99 0.57
C ILE A 613 33.01 21.74 -0.63
N ARG A 614 33.50 20.96 -1.60
CA ARG A 614 33.82 21.46 -2.94
C ARG A 614 33.10 20.67 -4.00
N ILE A 615 32.43 21.35 -4.93
CA ILE A 615 31.70 20.70 -6.03
C ILE A 615 32.18 21.27 -7.36
N ILE A 616 32.53 20.38 -8.30
CA ILE A 616 32.83 20.78 -9.68
C ILE A 616 31.55 21.33 -10.30
N GLN A 617 31.58 22.60 -10.68
CA GLN A 617 30.50 23.29 -11.34
C GLN A 617 30.48 23.03 -12.85
N PRO A 618 29.33 23.31 -13.48
CA PRO A 618 29.25 23.75 -14.87
C PRO A 618 30.44 24.66 -15.24
N GLY A 619 31.30 24.22 -16.15
CA GLY A 619 32.48 24.97 -16.61
C GLY A 619 33.80 24.54 -15.98
N GLY A 620 33.75 23.58 -15.05
CA GLY A 620 34.92 23.11 -14.30
C GLY A 620 35.28 23.97 -13.10
N ALA A 621 34.70 25.17 -12.97
CA ALA A 621 34.87 26.02 -11.80
C ALA A 621 34.54 25.26 -10.52
N MET A 622 35.20 25.58 -9.40
CA MET A 622 34.89 24.95 -8.12
C MET A 622 33.91 25.83 -7.33
N MET A 623 32.75 25.26 -6.99
CA MET A 623 31.97 25.77 -5.87
C MET A 623 32.68 25.31 -4.60
N VAL A 624 33.05 26.25 -3.74
CA VAL A 624 33.57 25.98 -2.39
C VAL A 624 32.60 26.60 -1.40
N ARG A 625 32.26 25.87 -0.35
CA ARG A 625 31.49 26.38 0.80
C ARG A 625 32.23 25.99 2.07
N THR A 626 32.73 26.99 2.79
CA THR A 626 33.36 26.87 4.10
C THR A 626 32.59 27.67 5.14
N LYS A 627 32.47 27.17 6.38
CA LYS A 627 31.77 27.91 7.45
C LYS A 627 32.74 28.84 8.19
N ALA A 628 32.76 30.12 7.82
CA ALA A 628 33.61 31.12 8.46
C ALA A 628 32.87 31.93 9.55
N GLY A 629 33.34 31.82 10.79
CA GLY A 629 33.29 32.90 11.80
C GLY A 629 31.98 33.14 12.56
N VAL A 630 30.85 33.39 11.88
CA VAL A 630 29.60 33.84 12.53
C VAL A 630 28.35 33.36 11.79
N ASN A 631 27.19 33.52 12.43
CA ASN A 631 25.87 33.32 11.84
C ASN A 631 25.42 34.63 11.15
N PRO A 632 24.97 34.65 9.87
CA PRO A 632 24.78 33.52 8.96
C PRO A 632 26.07 33.06 8.24
N PRO A 633 26.12 31.81 7.72
CA PRO A 633 27.31 31.26 7.07
C PRO A 633 27.78 32.10 5.89
N VAL A 634 29.06 32.47 5.87
CA VAL A 634 29.67 33.14 4.72
C VAL A 634 29.89 32.11 3.60
N VAL A 635 29.09 32.19 2.53
CA VAL A 635 29.37 31.46 1.28
C VAL A 635 30.57 32.12 0.59
N VAL A 636 31.78 31.67 0.91
CA VAL A 636 33.02 32.21 0.31
C VAL A 636 33.19 31.67 -1.13
N ASN A 637 32.55 32.31 -2.10
CA ASN A 637 32.97 32.18 -3.49
C ASN A 637 32.76 33.48 -4.30
N ALA A 638 33.71 33.79 -5.18
CA ALA A 638 33.86 35.07 -5.88
C ALA A 638 32.82 35.33 -6.99
N ILE A 639 31.70 34.60 -7.01
CA ILE A 639 30.72 34.57 -8.11
C ILE A 639 29.25 34.58 -7.61
N GLY A 640 28.99 35.04 -6.38
CA GLY A 640 27.64 35.43 -5.93
C GLY A 640 26.60 34.29 -5.79
N ASN A 641 27.02 33.06 -5.45
CA ASN A 641 26.11 31.93 -5.30
C ASN A 641 25.26 32.00 -4.01
N SER A 642 24.02 31.47 -4.08
CA SER A 642 23.03 31.51 -2.99
C SER A 642 23.23 30.44 -1.91
N ALA A 643 22.46 30.54 -0.81
CA ALA A 643 22.42 29.58 0.28
C ALA A 643 22.15 28.12 -0.16
N ASN A 644 21.53 27.91 -1.33
CA ASN A 644 21.23 26.59 -1.89
C ASN A 644 22.48 25.75 -2.21
N ALA A 645 23.68 26.34 -2.14
CA ALA A 645 24.96 25.64 -2.27
C ALA A 645 25.21 24.56 -1.20
N GLN A 646 24.44 24.53 -0.10
CA GLN A 646 24.51 23.45 0.90
C GLN A 646 23.78 22.17 0.49
N PHE A 647 22.87 22.23 -0.48
CA PHE A 647 22.06 21.09 -0.89
C PHE A 647 22.72 20.36 -2.06
N ILE A 648 22.83 19.04 -1.94
CA ILE A 648 23.51 18.18 -2.91
C ILE A 648 22.46 17.27 -3.56
N GLN A 649 22.26 17.40 -4.87
CA GLN A 649 21.27 16.65 -5.64
C GLN A 649 21.60 15.14 -5.77
N PRO A 650 20.64 14.28 -6.11
CA PRO A 650 20.88 12.86 -6.43
C PRO A 650 21.95 12.69 -7.52
N GLY A 651 22.80 11.67 -7.40
CA GLY A 651 23.83 11.34 -8.39
C GLY A 651 24.98 12.36 -8.48
N GLN A 652 25.03 13.39 -7.63
CA GLN A 652 26.12 14.36 -7.57
C GLN A 652 27.24 13.86 -6.65
N GLY A 653 28.49 13.97 -7.11
CA GLY A 653 29.67 13.83 -6.26
C GLY A 653 30.28 15.16 -5.85
N PHE A 654 31.07 15.15 -4.78
CA PHE A 654 31.69 16.30 -4.14
C PHE A 654 32.99 15.90 -3.43
N TYR A 655 33.85 16.89 -3.15
CA TYR A 655 35.00 16.71 -2.29
C TYR A 655 34.68 17.10 -0.85
N VAL A 656 35.25 16.37 0.10
CA VAL A 656 35.39 16.74 1.51
C VAL A 656 36.86 16.71 1.89
N ARG A 657 37.24 17.30 3.02
CA ARG A 657 38.60 17.19 3.56
C ARG A 657 38.57 16.57 4.95
N LYS A 658 39.25 15.43 5.13
CA LYS A 658 39.49 14.81 6.43
C LYS A 658 40.43 15.72 7.24
N SER A 659 40.16 15.86 8.53
CA SER A 659 40.91 16.76 9.42
C SER A 659 42.26 16.19 9.85
N ASP A 660 42.24 14.92 10.30
CA ASP A 660 43.38 14.24 10.90
C ASP A 660 43.91 13.11 10.01
N ALA A 661 45.19 12.76 10.18
CA ALA A 661 45.84 11.65 9.49
C ALA A 661 45.10 10.29 9.63
N GLY A 662 45.38 9.36 8.72
CA GLY A 662 44.87 7.98 8.76
C GLY A 662 43.45 7.81 8.20
N THR A 663 42.80 6.70 8.57
CA THR A 663 41.51 6.26 7.98
C THR A 663 40.36 6.46 8.96
N SER A 664 39.16 6.81 8.47
CA SER A 664 37.94 6.90 9.26
C SER A 664 36.70 6.55 8.43
N VAL A 665 35.58 6.24 9.09
CA VAL A 665 34.30 5.92 8.45
C VAL A 665 33.40 7.16 8.46
N PHE A 666 33.11 7.68 7.27
CA PHE A 666 32.15 8.76 7.05
C PHE A 666 30.73 8.17 6.91
N ASN A 667 29.74 8.82 7.54
CA ASN A 667 28.37 8.31 7.65
C ASN A 667 27.37 9.22 6.93
N PHE A 668 26.63 8.64 6.00
CA PHE A 668 25.37 9.18 5.48
C PHE A 668 24.20 8.49 6.16
N ASN A 669 23.18 9.27 6.53
CA ASN A 669 21.99 8.80 7.25
C ASN A 669 20.71 9.27 6.53
N GLU A 670 19.62 8.53 6.72
CA GLU A 670 18.31 8.82 6.12
C GLU A 670 17.71 10.17 6.55
N ASP A 671 18.02 10.66 7.75
CA ASP A 671 17.56 11.94 8.31
C ASP A 671 18.25 13.18 7.70
N GLN A 672 19.32 12.98 6.92
CA GLN A 672 20.05 14.06 6.23
C GLN A 672 19.39 14.48 4.90
N LYS A 673 18.32 13.79 4.47
CA LYS A 673 17.60 14.05 3.22
C LYS A 673 16.70 15.30 3.33
N ALA A 674 16.99 16.32 2.52
CA ALA A 674 16.28 17.59 2.47
C ALA A 674 15.31 17.68 1.28
N ILE A 675 14.29 16.83 1.27
CA ILE A 675 13.40 16.61 0.10
C ILE A 675 12.57 17.84 -0.33
N ALA A 676 12.37 18.82 0.55
CA ALA A 676 11.70 20.08 0.24
C ALA A 676 12.65 21.17 -0.32
N SER A 677 13.95 20.91 -0.35
CA SER A 677 14.97 21.88 -0.76
C SER A 677 15.35 21.71 -2.22
N THR A 678 15.59 22.84 -2.92
CA THR A 678 16.01 22.86 -4.31
C THR A 678 17.52 23.07 -4.41
N PRO A 679 18.33 22.04 -4.70
CA PRO A 679 19.76 22.19 -4.90
C PRO A 679 20.07 22.88 -6.23
N ASN A 680 21.27 23.43 -6.33
CA ASN A 680 21.81 23.88 -7.61
C ASN A 680 22.00 22.65 -8.53
N ARG A 681 21.63 22.74 -9.82
CA ARG A 681 21.82 21.66 -10.80
C ARG A 681 23.28 21.60 -11.25
N LEU A 682 24.15 21.05 -10.40
CA LEU A 682 25.61 21.09 -10.56
C LEU A 682 26.17 20.07 -11.58
N LEU A 683 25.32 19.19 -12.14
CA LEU A 683 25.64 18.40 -13.34
C LEU A 683 25.55 19.20 -14.67
N SER A 684 25.43 20.53 -14.63
CA SER A 684 25.09 21.35 -15.82
C SER A 684 26.27 21.92 -16.65
N SER A 685 26.00 22.96 -17.47
CA SER A 685 26.72 23.31 -18.71
C SER A 685 28.13 23.96 -18.60
N PRO A 686 29.19 23.40 -19.23
CA PRO A 686 30.49 24.06 -19.31
C PRO A 686 30.68 25.15 -20.38
N VAL A 687 31.47 26.16 -20.01
CA VAL A 687 32.13 27.14 -20.90
C VAL A 687 33.59 27.36 -20.46
N GLN A 688 34.49 27.34 -21.45
CA GLN A 688 35.91 27.74 -21.48
C GLN A 688 36.97 27.12 -20.54
N ASN A 689 37.96 26.51 -21.23
CA ASN A 689 39.39 26.53 -20.91
C ASN A 689 39.82 27.82 -20.19
N GLY A 690 40.41 27.71 -18.99
CA GLY A 690 40.96 28.88 -18.28
C GLY A 690 41.31 28.67 -16.80
N ILE A 691 40.91 27.54 -16.20
CA ILE A 691 41.14 27.28 -14.78
C ILE A 691 42.64 27.13 -14.52
N SER A 692 43.17 28.01 -13.67
CA SER A 692 44.55 28.00 -13.21
C SER A 692 44.92 26.64 -12.61
N SER A 693 46.19 26.25 -12.79
CA SER A 693 46.77 24.98 -12.30
C SER A 693 46.42 24.67 -10.84
N ASN A 694 46.28 25.71 -10.02
CA ASN A 694 46.12 25.63 -8.57
C ASN A 694 44.71 25.19 -8.13
N LEU A 695 43.73 25.14 -9.04
CA LEU A 695 42.35 24.72 -8.76
C LEU A 695 41.98 23.35 -9.35
N LYS A 696 42.85 22.75 -10.19
CA LYS A 696 42.54 21.51 -10.91
C LYS A 696 42.69 20.22 -10.09
N MET A 697 43.24 20.29 -8.86
CA MET A 697 43.57 19.15 -7.99
C MET A 697 44.36 18.00 -8.66
N GLY A 698 44.96 18.21 -9.83
CA GLY A 698 45.69 17.19 -10.60
C GLY A 698 44.99 16.67 -11.87
N LEU A 699 43.77 17.12 -12.20
CA LEU A 699 43.13 16.82 -13.49
C LEU A 699 43.92 17.46 -14.65
N LYS A 700 44.79 16.68 -15.30
CA LYS A 700 45.45 17.07 -16.56
C LYS A 700 44.56 16.73 -17.74
N ASP A 701 44.40 17.69 -18.64
CA ASP A 701 43.74 17.48 -19.93
C ASP A 701 44.71 16.74 -20.88
N ASN A 702 44.46 15.46 -21.13
CA ASN A 702 45.16 14.62 -22.12
C ASN A 702 44.19 14.18 -23.23
#